data_AF-A0A3D5PQ84-F1
#
_entry.id   AF-A0A3D5PQ84-F1
#
_cell.length_a   1.000
_cell.length_b   1.000
_cell.length_c   1.000
_cell.angle_alpha   90.00
_cell.angle_beta   90.00
_cell.angle_gamma   90.00
#
_symmetry.space_group_name_H-M   'P 1'
#
loop_
_entity.id
_entity.type
_entity.pdbx_description
1 polymer ?
#
loop_
_entity_poly.entity_id
_entity_poly.type
_entity_poly.pdbx_seq_one_letter_code
_entity_poly.pdbx_strand_id
1 'polypeptide(L)'
;MLFGLDGVEIGLIIVALCLFGGILSGFPVAFAIGGAGVISFGIIAMLDGAGLLIHQAIDTGSAMYVDLINSGIKADAISIFRYPDLPRMEEPVFPRGWEFALDRNVSFIVNRMNERVLAGQSIETLLAVLMFVLMGITLERSKIANDLLTTMAKVFGPLPGGLAVSVVVVGAFLAASTGIVGATVVTMGLLSLPTMLRNNYSPEIATGVIAASGTLGQIIPPSIVIVLLGTLAGDLYSSAQESRAIEAGCTDALTYLGEPAVLSVGTLFQAALLPGILLALLYALYAFGYALVNPSKAPAVEMGVSNGDVITRSESFTWFLGVPVALIAGLMLMSNLNMVGSQSIQVDSYTDIGQGASLRTNVSEECQTSMIGLHGQEAWDTAITQSAEIEAAGGVAESVKLSEEEIAAAVVAKADAAAPIGTGIAILAIIFALILTTARGARPAADHRPIYIGLIGVVLGLLVDILFIRPTTSAGVTVVLMLIPWAIALYGCTFAAIMLSKNELVRVVFPPLILIVAVLGSILGGITNPTPAAALGAGGAIMLAAYRRLREDDKSGKVVIFSTLAVILMILIGVNFDLRVNQGSPSFETWVAFAFAYTAWLYAFFGLLFSCYVLFKAGILPPVVRETAKVTSMVFTILIGSQVLNLVVISFGGEHYIQQFLKSFDNELTVFLIVMLVLFVLGFVLDFLEIIYIVIPIVGPVIYGGTFDPKWVTIMIAVNLQTSFLTPPFGFALFYLRGVAPKGVTTGHIYRGVAPFVLIQVVGLGLLWMFPAIVTIVPDLIPN
;
A
#
# COMPACT_ATOMS: atom_id res chain seq x y z
N MET A 1 -27.60 -28.32 -26.40
CA MET A 1 -27.15 -28.49 -25.00
C MET A 1 -26.34 -29.77 -24.84
N LEU A 2 -25.05 -29.64 -24.55
CA LEU A 2 -24.17 -30.76 -24.21
C LEU A 2 -24.29 -31.03 -22.70
N PHE A 3 -24.57 -32.27 -22.29
CA PHE A 3 -24.71 -32.66 -20.88
C PHE A 3 -25.76 -31.89 -20.04
N GLY A 4 -26.70 -31.19 -20.68
CA GLY A 4 -27.72 -30.37 -19.98
C GLY A 4 -27.19 -29.04 -19.43
N LEU A 5 -25.96 -28.67 -19.80
CA LEU A 5 -25.35 -27.40 -19.43
C LEU A 5 -25.53 -26.38 -20.56
N ASP A 6 -25.60 -25.11 -20.17
CA ASP A 6 -25.66 -23.98 -21.07
C ASP A 6 -24.34 -23.81 -21.84
N GLY A 7 -24.40 -23.27 -23.06
CA GLY A 7 -23.21 -23.07 -23.89
C GLY A 7 -22.13 -22.21 -23.21
N VAL A 8 -22.56 -21.23 -22.40
CA VAL A 8 -21.68 -20.36 -21.62
C VAL A 8 -21.02 -21.10 -20.46
N GLU A 9 -21.76 -21.97 -19.76
CA GLU A 9 -21.23 -22.81 -18.67
C GLU A 9 -20.15 -23.77 -19.18
N ILE A 10 -20.41 -24.41 -20.32
CA ILE A 10 -19.42 -25.29 -20.97
C ILE A 10 -18.19 -24.47 -21.39
N GLY A 11 -18.39 -23.26 -21.92
CA GLY A 11 -17.31 -22.32 -22.21
C GLY A 11 -16.44 -22.02 -20.98
N LEU A 12 -17.05 -21.68 -19.85
CA LEU A 12 -16.34 -21.45 -18.58
C LEU A 12 -15.59 -22.70 -18.10
N ILE A 13 -16.17 -23.89 -18.24
CA ILE A 13 -15.51 -25.16 -17.90
C ILE A 13 -14.31 -25.41 -18.81
N ILE A 14 -14.42 -25.19 -20.12
CA ILE A 14 -13.32 -25.33 -21.08
C ILE A 14 -12.18 -24.37 -20.71
N VAL A 15 -12.51 -23.11 -20.44
CA VAL A 15 -11.55 -22.09 -20.01
C VAL A 15 -10.83 -22.53 -18.74
N ALA A 16 -11.59 -22.97 -17.72
CA ALA A 16 -11.04 -23.46 -16.47
C ALA A 16 -10.12 -24.66 -16.69
N LEU A 17 -10.56 -25.69 -17.44
CA LEU A 17 -9.75 -26.88 -17.72
C LEU A 17 -8.47 -26.56 -18.49
N CYS A 18 -8.52 -25.64 -19.46
CA CYS A 18 -7.33 -25.20 -20.19
C CYS A 18 -6.36 -24.44 -19.28
N LEU A 19 -6.88 -23.54 -18.43
CA LEU A 19 -6.08 -22.77 -17.48
C LEU A 19 -5.43 -23.69 -16.43
N PHE A 20 -6.23 -24.49 -15.74
CA PHE A 20 -5.75 -25.43 -14.72
C PHE A 20 -4.84 -26.50 -15.31
N GLY A 21 -5.17 -27.04 -16.49
CA GLY A 21 -4.31 -27.99 -17.20
C GLY A 21 -2.95 -27.38 -17.54
N GLY A 22 -2.94 -26.14 -18.02
CA GLY A 22 -1.70 -25.39 -18.28
C GLY A 22 -0.86 -25.18 -17.02
N ILE A 23 -1.48 -24.72 -15.93
CA ILE A 23 -0.78 -24.45 -14.66
C ILE A 23 -0.26 -25.74 -14.01
N LEU A 24 -1.10 -26.79 -13.94
CA LEU A 24 -0.74 -28.07 -13.33
C LEU A 24 0.33 -28.83 -14.12
N SER A 25 0.48 -28.56 -15.42
CA SER A 25 1.57 -29.12 -16.23
C SER A 25 2.95 -28.55 -15.87
N GLY A 26 3.03 -27.53 -15.02
CA GLY A 26 4.26 -26.83 -14.68
C GLY A 26 4.71 -25.82 -15.74
N PHE A 27 3.85 -25.54 -16.72
CA PHE A 27 4.10 -24.49 -17.71
C PHE A 27 4.08 -23.11 -17.01
N PRO A 28 4.95 -22.16 -17.41
CA PRO A 28 4.98 -20.85 -16.75
C PRO A 28 3.61 -20.17 -16.88
N VAL A 29 3.04 -19.79 -15.74
CA VAL A 29 1.62 -19.41 -15.68
C VAL A 29 1.28 -18.23 -16.58
N ALA A 30 2.19 -17.28 -16.71
CA ALA A 30 2.05 -16.13 -17.62
C ALA A 30 1.71 -16.56 -19.07
N PHE A 31 2.34 -17.63 -19.56
CA PHE A 31 2.04 -18.20 -20.87
C PHE A 31 0.86 -19.16 -20.85
N ALA A 32 0.65 -19.87 -19.73
CA ALA A 32 -0.52 -20.74 -19.56
C ALA A 32 -1.83 -19.95 -19.65
N ILE A 33 -1.89 -18.73 -19.10
CA ILE A 33 -3.07 -17.86 -19.16
C ILE A 33 -3.39 -17.45 -20.60
N GLY A 34 -2.41 -16.88 -21.31
CA GLY A 34 -2.61 -16.47 -22.70
C GLY A 34 -2.92 -17.66 -23.62
N GLY A 35 -2.18 -18.77 -23.44
CA GLY A 35 -2.41 -20.02 -24.16
C GLY A 35 -3.78 -20.62 -23.87
N ALA A 36 -4.24 -20.61 -22.62
CA ALA A 36 -5.58 -21.05 -22.25
C ALA A 36 -6.65 -20.19 -22.92
N GLY A 37 -6.47 -18.87 -23.00
CA GLY A 37 -7.37 -17.99 -23.75
C GLY A 37 -7.48 -18.39 -25.22
N VAL A 38 -6.35 -18.55 -25.90
CA VAL A 38 -6.32 -18.92 -27.34
C VAL A 38 -6.90 -20.32 -27.59
N ILE A 39 -6.49 -21.31 -26.79
CA ILE A 39 -6.92 -22.70 -26.95
C ILE A 39 -8.41 -22.83 -26.63
N SER A 40 -8.87 -22.25 -25.51
CA SER A 40 -10.28 -22.28 -25.14
C SER A 40 -11.15 -21.57 -26.18
N PHE A 41 -10.74 -20.40 -26.68
CA PHE A 41 -11.45 -19.73 -27.77
C PHE A 41 -11.57 -20.62 -29.01
N GLY A 42 -10.47 -21.26 -29.44
CA GLY A 42 -10.49 -22.18 -30.58
C GLY A 42 -11.43 -23.38 -30.39
N ILE A 43 -11.44 -23.97 -29.20
CA ILE A 43 -12.35 -25.08 -28.86
C ILE A 43 -13.80 -24.59 -28.87
N ILE A 44 -14.10 -23.46 -28.22
CA ILE A 44 -15.45 -22.89 -28.13
C ILE A 44 -15.94 -22.50 -29.53
N ALA A 45 -15.12 -21.83 -30.34
CA ALA A 45 -15.45 -21.47 -31.71
C ALA A 45 -15.73 -22.69 -32.60
N MET A 46 -14.95 -23.77 -32.45
CA MET A 46 -15.18 -25.02 -33.19
C MET A 46 -16.50 -25.68 -32.77
N LEU A 47 -16.82 -25.69 -31.47
CA LEU A 47 -18.05 -26.30 -30.96
C LEU A 47 -19.29 -25.46 -31.29
N ASP A 48 -19.20 -24.13 -31.22
CA ASP A 48 -20.26 -23.20 -31.60
C ASP A 48 -20.51 -23.25 -33.12
N GLY A 49 -19.46 -23.24 -33.94
CA GLY A 49 -19.56 -23.41 -35.40
C GLY A 49 -20.12 -24.78 -35.82
N ALA A 50 -19.99 -25.80 -34.98
CA ALA A 50 -20.63 -27.10 -35.16
C ALA A 50 -22.10 -27.16 -34.68
N GLY A 51 -22.62 -26.06 -34.12
CA GLY A 51 -23.97 -25.98 -33.52
C GLY A 51 -24.12 -26.77 -32.22
N LEU A 52 -23.01 -27.12 -31.56
CA LEU A 52 -23.01 -27.94 -30.34
C LEU A 52 -23.14 -27.10 -29.06
N LEU A 53 -22.71 -25.84 -29.11
CA LEU A 53 -22.90 -24.87 -28.03
C LEU A 53 -24.10 -23.99 -28.35
N ILE A 54 -25.07 -23.99 -27.44
CA ILE A 54 -26.29 -23.20 -27.53
C ILE A 54 -26.42 -22.46 -26.20
N HIS A 55 -26.60 -21.15 -26.25
CA HIS A 55 -26.91 -20.32 -25.10
C HIS A 55 -28.43 -20.17 -24.96
N GLN A 56 -28.95 -20.36 -23.75
CA GLN A 56 -30.36 -20.09 -23.44
C GLN A 56 -30.54 -18.68 -22.88
N ALA A 57 -30.75 -17.71 -23.77
CA ALA A 57 -31.05 -16.34 -23.40
C ALA A 57 -32.53 -16.17 -23.00
N ILE A 58 -32.80 -15.20 -22.14
CA ILE A 58 -34.18 -14.81 -21.78
C ILE A 58 -34.88 -14.23 -23.01
N ASP A 59 -36.10 -14.68 -23.28
CA ASP A 59 -36.93 -14.11 -24.33
C ASP A 59 -37.44 -12.72 -23.91
N THR A 60 -36.73 -11.68 -24.34
CA THR A 60 -37.07 -10.27 -24.09
C THR A 60 -38.35 -9.82 -24.80
N GLY A 61 -38.85 -10.58 -25.78
CA GLY A 61 -40.12 -10.35 -26.46
C GLY A 61 -41.32 -11.03 -25.78
N SER A 62 -41.08 -11.86 -24.76
CA SER A 62 -42.14 -12.59 -24.07
C SER A 62 -43.04 -11.66 -23.26
N ALA A 63 -44.34 -11.96 -23.21
CA ALA A 63 -45.29 -11.21 -22.39
C ALA A 63 -44.88 -11.17 -20.92
N MET A 64 -44.32 -12.27 -20.39
CA MET A 64 -43.83 -12.34 -19.01
C MET A 64 -42.66 -11.38 -18.75
N TYR A 65 -41.71 -11.25 -19.68
CA TYR A 65 -40.62 -10.29 -19.56
C TYR A 65 -41.13 -8.85 -19.61
N VAL A 66 -42.04 -8.56 -20.54
CA VAL A 66 -42.67 -7.24 -20.68
C VAL A 66 -43.48 -6.88 -19.43
N ASP A 67 -44.19 -7.84 -18.83
CA ASP A 67 -44.93 -7.64 -17.57
C ASP A 67 -43.98 -7.34 -16.40
N LEU A 68 -42.84 -8.02 -16.33
CA LEU A 68 -41.78 -7.74 -15.35
C LEU A 68 -41.23 -6.31 -15.49
N ILE A 69 -40.91 -5.87 -16.71
CA ILE A 69 -40.49 -4.49 -16.97
C ILE A 69 -41.60 -3.49 -16.59
N ASN A 70 -42.85 -3.77 -16.97
CA ASN A 70 -44.00 -2.91 -16.66
C ASN A 70 -44.32 -2.85 -15.16
N SER A 71 -43.93 -3.86 -14.38
CA SER A 71 -44.03 -3.86 -12.92
C SER A 71 -43.00 -2.96 -12.23
N GLY A 72 -42.10 -2.33 -13.00
CA GLY A 72 -41.06 -1.43 -12.52
C GLY A 72 -39.72 -2.11 -12.25
N ILE A 73 -39.56 -3.39 -12.60
CA ILE A 73 -38.29 -4.10 -12.45
C ILE A 73 -37.40 -3.75 -13.63
N LYS A 74 -36.19 -3.24 -13.35
CA LYS A 74 -35.22 -2.85 -14.37
C LYS A 74 -34.62 -4.09 -15.06
N ALA A 75 -34.27 -3.96 -16.34
CA ALA A 75 -33.85 -5.07 -17.20
C ALA A 75 -32.58 -5.80 -16.70
N ASP A 76 -31.68 -5.06 -16.05
CA ASP A 76 -30.44 -5.56 -15.45
C ASP A 76 -30.67 -6.45 -14.21
N ALA A 77 -31.79 -6.27 -13.52
CA ALA A 77 -32.21 -7.10 -12.40
C ALA A 77 -32.91 -8.40 -12.82
N ILE A 78 -33.25 -8.52 -14.11
CA ILE A 78 -33.90 -9.71 -14.68
C ILE A 78 -32.81 -10.67 -15.16
N SER A 79 -32.64 -11.76 -14.43
CA SER A 79 -31.70 -12.83 -14.77
C SER A 79 -32.35 -14.20 -14.69
N ILE A 80 -31.73 -15.18 -15.36
CA ILE A 80 -32.18 -16.58 -15.37
C ILE A 80 -32.18 -17.16 -13.95
N PHE A 81 -31.29 -16.68 -13.08
CA PHE A 81 -31.18 -17.11 -11.70
C PHE A 81 -32.29 -16.57 -10.81
N ARG A 82 -32.72 -15.32 -11.04
CA ARG A 82 -33.77 -14.67 -10.23
C ARG A 82 -35.18 -15.04 -10.70
N TYR A 83 -35.35 -15.20 -12.01
CA TYR A 83 -36.62 -15.54 -12.64
C TYR A 83 -36.48 -16.79 -13.53
N PRO A 84 -36.37 -17.99 -12.92
CA PRO A 84 -36.10 -19.22 -13.67
C PRO A 84 -37.23 -19.62 -14.62
N ASP A 85 -38.45 -19.17 -14.35
CA ASP A 85 -39.68 -19.49 -15.09
C ASP A 85 -39.86 -18.67 -16.38
N LEU A 86 -38.99 -17.71 -16.66
CA LEU A 86 -39.07 -16.91 -17.88
C LEU A 86 -38.86 -17.77 -19.14
N PRO A 87 -39.64 -17.53 -20.21
CA PRO A 87 -39.43 -18.18 -21.50
C PRO A 87 -38.01 -17.90 -22.02
N ARG A 88 -37.39 -18.90 -22.64
CA ARG A 88 -36.00 -18.85 -23.10
C ARG A 88 -35.94 -19.09 -24.61
N MET A 89 -35.05 -18.37 -25.28
CA MET A 89 -34.71 -18.60 -26.67
C MET A 89 -33.32 -19.19 -26.78
N GLU A 90 -33.17 -20.14 -27.70
CA GLU A 90 -31.88 -20.73 -28.04
C GLU A 90 -31.14 -19.83 -29.01
N GLU A 91 -29.98 -19.31 -28.60
CA GLU A 91 -29.10 -18.53 -29.45
C GLU A 91 -27.69 -19.14 -29.53
N PRO A 92 -26.94 -18.93 -30.62
CA PRO A 92 -25.53 -19.29 -30.66
C PRO A 92 -24.74 -18.55 -29.56
N VAL A 93 -23.70 -19.18 -29.03
CA VAL A 93 -22.84 -18.57 -28.01
C VAL A 93 -22.11 -17.35 -28.58
N PHE A 94 -21.83 -17.35 -29.90
CA PHE A 94 -21.41 -16.16 -30.64
C PHE A 94 -22.52 -15.67 -31.57
N PRO A 95 -23.36 -14.68 -31.16
CA PRO A 95 -24.52 -14.25 -31.95
C PRO A 95 -24.19 -13.73 -33.35
N ARG A 96 -22.98 -13.22 -33.56
CA ARG A 96 -22.47 -12.69 -34.85
C ARG A 96 -21.42 -13.60 -35.50
N GLY A 97 -21.27 -14.83 -35.03
CA GLY A 97 -20.22 -15.75 -35.46
C GLY A 97 -18.89 -15.54 -34.74
N TRP A 98 -18.06 -16.59 -34.75
CA TRP A 98 -16.76 -16.59 -34.08
C TRP A 98 -15.74 -15.69 -34.78
N GLU A 99 -15.88 -15.44 -36.09
CA GLU A 99 -15.00 -14.56 -36.85
C GLU A 99 -15.11 -13.12 -36.37
N PHE A 100 -16.35 -12.65 -36.14
CA PHE A 100 -16.60 -11.32 -35.59
C PHE A 100 -16.09 -11.23 -34.15
N ALA A 101 -16.28 -12.27 -33.35
CA ALA A 101 -15.75 -12.32 -31.99
C ALA A 101 -14.20 -12.26 -31.98
N LEU A 102 -13.55 -12.94 -32.92
CA LEU A 102 -12.09 -12.91 -33.08
C LEU A 102 -11.60 -11.51 -33.46
N ASP A 103 -12.18 -10.88 -34.48
CA ASP A 103 -11.81 -9.54 -34.94
C ASP A 103 -11.99 -8.49 -33.83
N ARG A 104 -13.11 -8.57 -33.11
CA ARG A 104 -13.41 -7.76 -31.93
C ARG A 104 -12.34 -7.96 -30.85
N ASN A 105 -12.03 -9.22 -30.51
CA ASN A 105 -11.06 -9.54 -29.47
C ASN A 105 -9.66 -9.06 -29.84
N VAL A 106 -9.20 -9.28 -31.07
CA VAL A 106 -7.88 -8.81 -31.53
C VAL A 106 -7.78 -7.29 -31.45
N SER A 107 -8.82 -6.57 -31.91
CA SER A 107 -8.88 -5.12 -31.83
C SER A 107 -8.83 -4.60 -30.39
N PHE A 108 -9.62 -5.20 -29.48
CA PHE A 108 -9.61 -4.82 -28.07
C PHE A 108 -8.33 -5.21 -27.35
N ILE A 109 -7.67 -6.31 -27.72
CA ILE A 109 -6.36 -6.68 -27.16
C ILE A 109 -5.36 -5.57 -27.46
N VAL A 110 -5.30 -5.07 -28.70
CA VAL A 110 -4.37 -3.99 -29.06
C VAL A 110 -4.64 -2.72 -28.24
N ASN A 111 -5.91 -2.31 -28.13
CA ASN A 111 -6.28 -1.14 -27.35
C ASN A 111 -5.99 -1.31 -25.85
N ARG A 112 -6.39 -2.44 -25.25
CA ARG A 112 -6.13 -2.73 -23.84
C ARG A 112 -4.64 -2.87 -23.55
N MET A 113 -3.84 -3.41 -24.47
CA MET A 113 -2.39 -3.44 -24.31
C MET A 113 -1.81 -2.03 -24.34
N ASN A 114 -2.29 -1.16 -25.23
CA ASN A 114 -1.86 0.23 -25.26
C ASN A 114 -2.19 0.96 -23.94
N GLU A 115 -3.42 0.83 -23.45
CA GLU A 115 -3.91 1.51 -22.24
C GLU A 115 -3.34 0.92 -20.94
N ARG A 116 -3.22 -0.42 -20.84
CA ARG A 116 -2.85 -1.11 -19.59
C ARG A 116 -1.38 -1.51 -19.48
N VAL A 117 -0.62 -1.43 -20.58
CA VAL A 117 0.78 -1.89 -20.61
C VAL A 117 1.76 -0.84 -21.11
N LEU A 118 1.41 -0.10 -22.17
CA LEU A 118 2.38 0.74 -22.88
C LEU A 118 2.30 2.23 -22.53
N ALA A 119 1.09 2.81 -22.40
CA ALA A 119 0.91 4.26 -22.41
C ALA A 119 -0.19 4.82 -21.49
N GLY A 120 -0.82 4.03 -20.63
CA GLY A 120 -1.86 4.53 -19.71
C GLY A 120 -1.44 4.60 -18.23
N GLN A 121 -2.35 5.09 -17.39
CA GLN A 121 -2.15 5.36 -15.95
C GLN A 121 -1.63 4.15 -15.16
N SER A 122 -2.03 2.95 -15.57
CA SER A 122 -1.52 1.69 -15.03
C SER A 122 0.02 1.58 -15.04
N ILE A 123 0.70 2.19 -16.02
CA ILE A 123 2.17 2.12 -16.13
C ILE A 123 2.87 2.82 -14.96
N GLU A 124 2.29 3.91 -14.44
CA GLU A 124 2.87 4.62 -13.30
C GLU A 124 2.88 3.71 -12.07
N THR A 125 1.79 2.98 -11.86
CA THR A 125 1.65 2.05 -10.72
C THR A 125 2.53 0.81 -10.89
N LEU A 126 2.66 0.29 -12.11
CA LEU A 126 3.59 -0.81 -12.43
C LEU A 126 5.06 -0.40 -12.25
N LEU A 127 5.40 0.86 -12.53
CA LEU A 127 6.73 1.40 -12.27
C LEU A 127 7.03 1.47 -10.77
N ALA A 128 6.03 1.79 -9.93
CA ALA A 128 6.16 1.72 -8.48
C ALA A 128 6.47 0.28 -8.01
N VAL A 129 5.76 -0.72 -8.56
CA VAL A 129 6.05 -2.14 -8.28
C VAL A 129 7.51 -2.48 -8.63
N LEU A 130 7.99 -2.08 -9.81
CA LEU A 130 9.38 -2.30 -10.23
C LEU A 130 10.38 -1.68 -9.24
N MET A 131 10.14 -0.45 -8.80
CA MET A 131 11.01 0.26 -7.87
C MET A 131 11.00 -0.35 -6.46
N PHE A 132 9.84 -0.81 -5.96
CA PHE A 132 9.77 -1.54 -4.69
C PHE A 132 10.46 -2.90 -4.76
N VAL A 133 10.28 -3.64 -5.86
CA VAL A 133 11.01 -4.88 -6.11
C VAL A 133 12.52 -4.64 -6.11
N LEU A 134 12.97 -3.59 -6.80
CA LEU A 134 14.38 -3.21 -6.85
C LEU A 134 14.93 -2.88 -5.45
N MET A 135 14.18 -2.10 -4.66
CA MET A 135 14.51 -1.76 -3.28
C MET A 135 14.69 -3.03 -2.44
N GLY A 136 13.70 -3.92 -2.46
CA GLY A 136 13.71 -5.16 -1.71
C GLY A 136 14.87 -6.09 -2.04
N ILE A 137 15.06 -6.38 -3.33
CA ILE A 137 16.15 -7.26 -3.79
C ILE A 137 17.51 -6.63 -3.46
N THR A 138 17.63 -5.30 -3.51
CA THR A 138 18.87 -4.61 -3.11
C THR A 138 19.18 -4.82 -1.63
N LEU A 139 18.20 -4.67 -0.73
CA LEU A 139 18.37 -4.89 0.71
C LEU A 139 18.67 -6.35 1.04
N GLU A 140 18.04 -7.28 0.31
CA GLU A 140 18.25 -8.71 0.47
C GLU A 140 19.68 -9.13 0.01
N ARG A 141 20.06 -8.78 -1.22
CA ARG A 141 21.36 -9.14 -1.81
C ARG A 141 22.54 -8.46 -1.12
N SER A 142 22.29 -7.33 -0.46
CA SER A 142 23.30 -6.63 0.34
C SER A 142 23.44 -7.19 1.77
N LYS A 143 22.84 -8.34 2.09
CA LYS A 143 22.91 -9.04 3.41
C LYS A 143 22.42 -8.21 4.61
N ILE A 144 21.74 -7.09 4.38
CA ILE A 144 21.12 -6.29 5.44
C ILE A 144 20.07 -7.14 6.18
N ALA A 145 19.30 -7.95 5.44
CA ALA A 145 18.36 -8.92 5.99
C ALA A 145 19.00 -9.90 7.00
N ASN A 146 20.20 -10.40 6.70
CA ASN A 146 20.92 -11.32 7.58
C ASN A 146 21.41 -10.62 8.86
N ASP A 147 21.90 -9.39 8.75
CA ASP A 147 22.31 -8.60 9.90
C ASP A 147 21.11 -8.27 10.79
N LEU A 148 19.96 -7.92 10.19
CA LEU A 148 18.71 -7.69 10.91
C LEU A 148 18.27 -8.93 11.68
N LEU A 149 18.26 -10.10 11.04
CA LEU A 149 17.93 -11.39 11.67
C LEU A 149 18.85 -11.70 12.85
N THR A 150 20.16 -11.63 12.64
CA THR A 150 21.14 -11.94 13.69
C THR A 150 21.09 -10.96 14.85
N THR A 151 20.86 -9.67 14.57
CA THR A 151 20.73 -8.63 15.60
C THR A 151 19.44 -8.80 16.40
N MET A 152 18.30 -9.04 15.72
CA MET A 152 17.03 -9.30 16.41
C MET A 152 17.05 -10.60 17.20
N ALA A 153 17.77 -11.61 16.71
CA ALA A 153 18.00 -12.85 17.43
C ALA A 153 18.79 -12.65 18.72
N LYS A 154 19.74 -11.70 18.78
CA LYS A 154 20.43 -11.32 20.02
C LYS A 154 19.52 -10.60 21.01
N VAL A 155 18.62 -9.75 20.51
CA VAL A 155 17.69 -8.97 21.36
C VAL A 155 16.64 -9.87 22.01
N PHE A 156 15.97 -10.70 21.22
CA PHE A 156 14.86 -11.53 21.72
C PHE A 156 15.30 -12.94 22.13
N GLY A 157 16.48 -13.41 21.69
CA GLY A 157 17.00 -14.77 21.96
C GLY A 157 16.96 -15.24 23.41
N PRO A 158 17.29 -14.39 24.41
CA PRO A 158 17.22 -14.78 25.83
C PRO A 158 15.81 -15.11 26.33
N LEU A 159 14.76 -14.72 25.59
CA LEU A 159 13.38 -15.03 25.94
C LEU A 159 12.97 -16.40 25.35
N PRO A 160 12.12 -17.18 26.03
CA PRO A 160 11.51 -18.37 25.44
C PRO A 160 10.80 -18.03 24.13
N GLY A 161 11.07 -18.76 23.05
CA GLY A 161 10.52 -18.44 21.73
C GLY A 161 11.16 -17.22 21.04
N GLY A 162 12.21 -16.64 21.62
CA GLY A 162 12.89 -15.43 21.17
C GLY A 162 13.23 -15.40 19.69
N LEU A 163 13.87 -16.46 19.17
CA LEU A 163 14.22 -16.55 17.75
C LEU A 163 12.99 -16.54 16.83
N ALA A 164 11.88 -17.14 17.25
CA ALA A 164 10.65 -17.14 16.45
C ALA A 164 10.04 -15.72 16.38
N VAL A 165 10.02 -14.99 17.50
CA VAL A 165 9.60 -13.59 17.54
C VAL A 165 10.52 -12.73 16.67
N SER A 166 11.84 -12.95 16.72
CA SER A 166 12.80 -12.26 15.84
C SER A 166 12.50 -12.50 14.36
N VAL A 167 12.13 -13.72 13.98
CA VAL A 167 11.74 -14.04 12.59
C VAL A 167 10.49 -13.27 12.18
N VAL A 168 9.45 -13.22 13.02
CA VAL A 168 8.23 -12.44 12.74
C VAL A 168 8.53 -10.96 12.58
N VAL A 169 9.30 -10.37 13.50
CA VAL A 169 9.65 -8.95 13.48
C VAL A 169 10.48 -8.61 12.23
N VAL A 170 11.53 -9.38 11.96
CA VAL A 170 12.36 -9.14 10.78
C VAL A 170 11.59 -9.43 9.50
N GLY A 171 10.67 -10.38 9.51
CA GLY A 171 9.83 -10.64 8.35
C GLY A 171 8.80 -9.56 8.12
N ALA A 172 8.29 -8.90 9.16
CA ALA A 172 7.48 -7.69 9.00
C ALA A 172 8.29 -6.54 8.37
N PHE A 173 9.55 -6.34 8.78
CA PHE A 173 10.43 -5.33 8.17
C PHE A 173 10.82 -5.66 6.73
N LEU A 174 11.15 -6.92 6.45
CA LEU A 174 11.52 -7.36 5.11
C LEU A 174 10.30 -7.37 4.19
N ALA A 175 9.14 -7.79 4.70
CA ALA A 175 7.83 -7.72 4.04
C ALA A 175 7.56 -6.33 3.47
N ALA A 176 7.70 -5.31 4.31
CA ALA A 176 7.54 -3.90 3.93
C ALA A 176 8.53 -3.48 2.83
N SER A 177 9.68 -4.14 2.69
CA SER A 177 10.70 -3.71 1.73
C SER A 177 10.72 -4.49 0.42
N THR A 178 10.33 -5.77 0.44
CA THR A 178 10.42 -6.64 -0.73
C THR A 178 9.11 -6.82 -1.46
N GLY A 179 7.97 -6.90 -0.75
CA GLY A 179 6.66 -7.20 -1.34
C GLY A 179 6.57 -8.53 -2.10
N ILE A 180 7.66 -9.32 -2.20
CA ILE A 180 7.73 -10.60 -2.90
C ILE A 180 7.75 -11.72 -1.87
N VAL A 181 6.56 -12.25 -1.61
CA VAL A 181 6.34 -13.30 -0.60
C VAL A 181 7.23 -14.51 -0.81
N GLY A 182 7.29 -15.02 -2.05
CA GLY A 182 8.03 -16.26 -2.31
C GLY A 182 9.53 -16.13 -2.07
N ALA A 183 10.14 -15.03 -2.53
CA ALA A 183 11.54 -14.73 -2.29
C ALA A 183 11.83 -14.59 -0.78
N THR A 184 10.98 -13.86 -0.05
CA THR A 184 11.14 -13.69 1.40
C THR A 184 11.05 -15.03 2.14
N VAL A 185 10.09 -15.90 1.82
CA VAL A 185 9.97 -17.23 2.43
C VAL A 185 11.19 -18.10 2.13
N VAL A 186 11.68 -18.08 0.88
CA VAL A 186 12.89 -18.81 0.47
C VAL A 186 14.12 -18.31 1.24
N THR A 187 14.31 -16.99 1.30
CA THR A 187 15.48 -16.38 1.94
C THR A 187 15.45 -16.57 3.45
N MET A 188 14.30 -16.39 4.09
CA MET A 188 14.13 -16.72 5.50
C MET A 188 14.26 -18.22 5.77
N GLY A 189 13.80 -19.07 4.86
CA GLY A 189 14.00 -20.51 4.94
C GLY A 189 15.47 -20.90 4.88
N LEU A 190 16.27 -20.27 4.01
CA LEU A 190 17.71 -20.54 3.91
C LEU A 190 18.52 -20.00 5.10
N LEU A 191 18.12 -18.86 5.66
CA LEU A 191 18.86 -18.18 6.74
C LEU A 191 18.40 -18.62 8.14
N SER A 192 17.09 -18.61 8.39
CA SER A 192 16.51 -18.78 9.72
C SER A 192 16.24 -20.24 10.08
N LEU A 193 15.78 -21.07 9.13
CA LEU A 193 15.42 -22.45 9.44
C LEU A 193 16.60 -23.28 9.97
N PRO A 194 17.80 -23.27 9.34
CA PRO A 194 18.95 -24.01 9.87
C PRO A 194 19.37 -23.50 11.26
N THR A 195 19.28 -22.19 11.48
CA THR A 195 19.63 -21.55 12.75
C THR A 195 18.67 -21.95 13.87
N MET A 196 17.37 -22.00 13.60
CA MET A 196 16.36 -22.45 14.57
C MET A 196 16.55 -23.93 14.92
N LEU A 197 16.75 -24.79 13.91
CA LEU A 197 16.94 -26.24 14.13
C LEU A 197 18.22 -26.55 14.92
N ARG A 198 19.32 -25.81 14.69
CA ARG A 198 20.55 -25.94 15.49
C ARG A 198 20.37 -25.57 16.95
N ASN A 199 19.42 -24.69 17.26
CA ASN A 199 19.07 -24.28 18.62
C ASN A 199 17.90 -25.10 19.19
N ASN A 200 17.68 -26.33 18.70
CA ASN A 200 16.67 -27.27 19.18
C ASN A 200 15.21 -26.77 19.10
N TYR A 201 14.90 -25.86 18.17
CA TYR A 201 13.50 -25.55 17.86
C TYR A 201 12.83 -26.72 17.14
N SER A 202 11.57 -26.96 17.47
CA SER A 202 10.75 -27.94 16.75
C SER A 202 10.59 -27.57 15.27
N PRO A 203 10.67 -28.53 14.33
CA PRO A 203 10.47 -28.27 12.91
C PRO A 203 9.13 -27.61 12.60
N GLU A 204 8.07 -27.94 13.35
CA GLU A 204 6.73 -27.41 13.16
C GLU A 204 6.68 -25.91 13.44
N ILE A 205 7.15 -25.45 14.62
CA ILE A 205 7.11 -24.01 14.93
C ILE A 205 8.06 -23.22 14.03
N ALA A 206 9.24 -23.77 13.72
CA ALA A 206 10.22 -23.09 12.90
C ALA A 206 9.70 -22.88 11.46
N THR A 207 9.10 -23.91 10.88
CA THR A 207 8.54 -23.81 9.53
C THR A 207 7.26 -22.98 9.47
N GLY A 208 6.38 -23.11 10.46
CA GLY A 208 5.15 -22.33 10.55
C GLY A 208 5.41 -20.83 10.65
N VAL A 209 6.32 -20.43 11.56
CA VAL A 209 6.69 -19.02 11.75
C VAL A 209 7.35 -18.43 10.50
N ILE A 210 8.26 -19.16 9.86
CA ILE A 210 8.95 -18.69 8.65
C ILE A 210 7.95 -18.53 7.50
N ALA A 211 7.07 -19.51 7.28
CA ALA A 211 6.05 -19.44 6.23
C ALA A 211 5.11 -18.25 6.48
N ALA A 212 4.54 -18.15 7.69
CA ALA A 212 3.58 -17.10 8.04
C ALA A 212 4.21 -15.70 7.98
N SER A 213 5.42 -15.56 8.51
CA SER A 213 6.14 -14.29 8.51
C SER A 213 6.50 -13.81 7.10
N GLY A 214 6.77 -14.73 6.16
CA GLY A 214 7.08 -14.37 4.78
C GLY A 214 5.88 -13.85 3.98
N THR A 215 4.65 -14.21 4.36
CA THR A 215 3.44 -13.72 3.67
C THR A 215 2.96 -12.37 4.15
N LEU A 216 3.49 -11.84 5.26
CA LEU A 216 3.22 -10.48 5.72
C LEU A 216 3.53 -9.41 4.65
N GLY A 217 4.39 -9.73 3.66
CA GLY A 217 4.67 -8.87 2.50
C GLY A 217 3.47 -8.53 1.63
N GLN A 218 2.36 -9.29 1.75
CA GLN A 218 1.13 -8.99 1.03
C GLN A 218 0.31 -7.85 1.66
N ILE A 219 0.46 -7.61 2.97
CA ILE A 219 -0.38 -6.66 3.69
C ILE A 219 0.41 -5.47 4.26
N ILE A 220 1.65 -5.67 4.69
CA ILE A 220 2.45 -4.60 5.31
C ILE A 220 2.97 -3.64 4.22
N PRO A 221 2.59 -2.35 4.25
CA PRO A 221 3.05 -1.38 3.27
C PRO A 221 4.56 -1.07 3.35
N PRO A 222 5.22 -0.69 2.24
CA PRO A 222 4.72 -0.72 0.86
C PRO A 222 4.62 -2.15 0.30
N SER A 223 3.42 -2.55 -0.13
CA SER A 223 3.14 -3.91 -0.61
C SER A 223 2.75 -3.92 -2.08
N ILE A 224 3.36 -4.82 -2.86
CA ILE A 224 3.02 -5.03 -4.28
C ILE A 224 1.54 -5.40 -4.44
N VAL A 225 1.01 -6.25 -3.55
CA VAL A 225 -0.39 -6.68 -3.59
C VAL A 225 -1.32 -5.49 -3.45
N ILE A 226 -1.06 -4.62 -2.47
CA ILE A 226 -1.89 -3.43 -2.21
C ILE A 226 -1.74 -2.39 -3.32
N VAL A 227 -0.55 -2.22 -3.92
CA VAL A 227 -0.38 -1.34 -5.09
C VAL A 227 -1.24 -1.82 -6.25
N LEU A 228 -1.19 -3.11 -6.57
CA LEU A 228 -1.94 -3.66 -7.69
C LEU A 228 -3.44 -3.70 -7.45
N LEU A 229 -3.86 -4.08 -6.24
CA LEU A 229 -5.26 -3.99 -5.83
C LEU A 229 -5.74 -2.56 -5.85
N GLY A 230 -4.95 -1.58 -5.40
CA GLY A 230 -5.38 -0.19 -5.34
C GLY A 230 -5.63 0.42 -6.70
N THR A 231 -4.77 0.15 -7.69
CA THR A 231 -5.01 0.58 -9.07
C THR A 231 -6.31 -0.02 -9.62
N LEU A 232 -6.47 -1.35 -9.51
CA LEU A 232 -7.61 -2.03 -10.11
C LEU A 232 -8.92 -1.79 -9.35
N ALA A 233 -8.89 -1.79 -8.03
CA ALA A 233 -10.05 -1.51 -7.19
C ALA A 233 -10.51 -0.06 -7.37
N GLY A 234 -9.60 0.91 -7.51
CA GLY A 234 -9.94 2.29 -7.82
C GLY A 234 -10.68 2.44 -9.15
N ASP A 235 -10.15 1.83 -10.22
CA ASP A 235 -10.80 1.84 -11.53
C ASP A 235 -12.18 1.16 -11.49
N LEU A 236 -12.26 -0.01 -10.85
CA LEU A 236 -13.52 -0.78 -10.75
C LEU A 236 -14.55 -0.09 -9.86
N TYR A 237 -14.13 0.51 -8.75
CA TYR A 237 -15.01 1.28 -7.87
C TYR A 237 -15.58 2.50 -8.58
N SER A 238 -14.72 3.30 -9.23
CA SER A 238 -15.17 4.47 -9.97
C SER A 238 -16.15 4.09 -11.08
N SER A 239 -15.81 3.09 -11.89
CA SER A 239 -16.67 2.62 -13.00
C SER A 239 -17.99 1.98 -12.52
N ALA A 240 -17.95 1.24 -11.41
CA ALA A 240 -19.15 0.58 -10.88
C ALA A 240 -20.11 1.57 -10.22
N GLN A 241 -19.58 2.55 -9.47
CA GLN A 241 -20.41 3.60 -8.89
C GLN A 241 -20.98 4.54 -9.96
N GLU A 242 -20.24 4.81 -11.04
CA GLU A 242 -20.77 5.54 -12.20
C GLU A 242 -21.97 4.81 -12.82
N SER A 243 -21.84 3.49 -13.02
CA SER A 243 -22.92 2.67 -13.56
C SER A 243 -24.13 2.66 -12.62
N ARG A 244 -23.90 2.55 -11.30
CA ARG A 244 -24.95 2.61 -10.27
C ARG A 244 -25.66 3.97 -10.25
N ALA A 245 -24.93 5.07 -10.43
CA ALA A 245 -25.51 6.41 -10.47
C ALA A 245 -26.42 6.60 -11.68
N ILE A 246 -25.98 6.14 -12.86
CA ILE A 246 -26.80 6.13 -14.07
C ILE A 246 -28.05 5.25 -13.88
N GLU A 247 -27.88 4.07 -13.29
CA GLU A 247 -29.01 3.19 -12.94
C GLU A 247 -29.96 3.83 -11.93
N ALA A 248 -29.47 4.70 -11.03
CA ALA A 248 -30.27 5.44 -10.07
C ALA A 248 -30.93 6.71 -10.65
N GLY A 249 -30.76 6.99 -11.94
CA GLY A 249 -31.34 8.14 -12.65
C GLY A 249 -30.51 9.43 -12.52
N CYS A 250 -29.31 9.36 -11.94
CA CYS A 250 -28.37 10.47 -11.78
C CYS A 250 -27.37 10.53 -12.96
N THR A 251 -26.74 11.70 -13.16
CA THR A 251 -25.82 11.93 -14.28
C THR A 251 -24.43 11.32 -14.10
N ASP A 252 -23.95 11.27 -12.86
CA ASP A 252 -22.58 10.89 -12.51
C ASP A 252 -22.52 10.43 -11.04
N ALA A 253 -21.48 9.65 -10.70
CA ALA A 253 -21.28 9.12 -9.35
C ALA A 253 -21.10 10.21 -8.29
N LEU A 254 -20.43 11.32 -8.62
CA LEU A 254 -20.21 12.43 -7.68
C LEU A 254 -21.54 13.06 -7.25
N THR A 255 -22.48 13.22 -8.18
CA THR A 255 -23.83 13.71 -7.89
C THR A 255 -24.57 12.76 -6.97
N TYR A 256 -24.52 11.45 -7.25
CA TYR A 256 -25.26 10.44 -6.49
C TYR A 256 -24.68 10.22 -5.07
N LEU A 257 -23.35 10.12 -4.95
CA LEU A 257 -22.67 9.83 -3.68
C LEU A 257 -22.38 11.09 -2.85
N GLY A 258 -22.34 12.28 -3.46
CA GLY A 258 -21.91 13.52 -2.80
C GLY A 258 -20.39 13.65 -2.63
N GLU A 259 -19.64 12.56 -2.84
CA GLU A 259 -18.18 12.53 -2.80
C GLU A 259 -17.58 11.85 -4.05
N PRO A 260 -16.34 12.17 -4.44
CA PRO A 260 -15.70 11.54 -5.59
C PRO A 260 -15.52 10.04 -5.36
N ALA A 261 -16.01 9.21 -6.29
CA ALA A 261 -15.85 7.76 -6.27
C ALA A 261 -14.41 7.33 -6.63
N VAL A 262 -13.43 7.74 -5.83
CA VAL A 262 -12.01 7.49 -6.06
C VAL A 262 -11.39 6.72 -4.88
N LEU A 263 -10.58 5.72 -5.21
CA LEU A 263 -9.80 4.97 -4.23
C LEU A 263 -8.33 5.03 -4.64
N SER A 264 -7.52 5.73 -3.84
CA SER A 264 -6.09 5.86 -4.10
C SER A 264 -5.28 4.73 -3.46
N VAL A 265 -4.13 4.41 -4.06
CA VAL A 265 -3.15 3.47 -3.47
C VAL A 265 -2.65 3.97 -2.10
N GLY A 266 -2.49 5.29 -1.93
CA GLY A 266 -2.07 5.88 -0.66
C GLY A 266 -3.07 5.64 0.46
N THR A 267 -4.36 5.84 0.18
CA THR A 267 -5.46 5.54 1.11
C THR A 267 -5.47 4.07 1.50
N LEU A 268 -5.20 3.16 0.56
CA LEU A 268 -5.11 1.73 0.86
C LEU A 268 -3.85 1.36 1.66
N PHE A 269 -2.74 2.07 1.49
CA PHE A 269 -1.58 1.92 2.37
C PHE A 269 -1.89 2.34 3.81
N GLN A 270 -2.63 3.44 4.00
CA GLN A 270 -3.13 3.83 5.33
C GLN A 270 -4.03 2.73 5.91
N ALA A 271 -4.98 2.24 5.11
CA ALA A 271 -5.95 1.22 5.50
C ALA A 271 -5.30 -0.14 5.86
N ALA A 272 -4.22 -0.52 5.16
CA ALA A 272 -3.51 -1.78 5.37
C ALA A 272 -2.56 -1.77 6.57
N LEU A 273 -2.12 -0.59 7.03
CA LEU A 273 -1.08 -0.44 8.05
C LEU A 273 -1.45 -1.13 9.37
N LEU A 274 -2.63 -0.80 9.92
CA LEU A 274 -3.08 -1.34 11.21
C LEU A 274 -3.40 -2.84 11.14
N PRO A 275 -4.14 -3.35 10.13
CA PRO A 275 -4.31 -4.79 9.92
C PRO A 275 -2.99 -5.56 9.79
N GLY A 276 -2.01 -5.02 9.05
CA GLY A 276 -0.70 -5.64 8.89
C GLY A 276 0.08 -5.75 10.21
N ILE A 277 0.09 -4.68 11.00
CA ILE A 277 0.70 -4.67 12.34
C ILE A 277 -0.04 -5.63 13.27
N LEU A 278 -1.38 -5.64 13.25
CA LEU A 278 -2.22 -6.54 14.04
C LEU A 278 -1.86 -8.01 13.76
N LEU A 279 -1.78 -8.42 12.49
CA LEU A 279 -1.43 -9.79 12.11
C LEU A 279 0.00 -10.16 12.57
N ALA A 280 0.97 -9.27 12.38
CA ALA A 280 2.34 -9.49 12.85
C ALA A 280 2.41 -9.65 14.37
N LEU A 281 1.65 -8.83 15.11
CA LEU A 281 1.54 -8.94 16.58
C LEU A 281 0.90 -10.25 17.00
N LEU A 282 -0.20 -10.67 16.35
CA LEU A 282 -0.86 -11.95 16.65
C LEU A 282 0.08 -13.14 16.40
N TYR A 283 0.89 -13.11 15.33
CA TYR A 283 1.91 -14.15 15.08
C TYR A 283 3.00 -14.17 16.14
N ALA A 284 3.51 -13.00 16.54
CA ALA A 284 4.53 -12.90 17.59
C ALA A 284 3.98 -13.37 18.95
N LEU A 285 2.76 -12.96 19.31
CA LEU A 285 2.08 -13.36 20.55
C LEU A 285 1.83 -14.87 20.58
N TYR A 286 1.41 -15.48 19.46
CA TYR A 286 1.26 -16.92 19.37
C TYR A 286 2.60 -17.64 19.51
N ALA A 287 3.64 -17.21 18.80
CA ALA A 287 4.97 -17.83 18.88
C ALA A 287 5.54 -17.76 20.31
N PHE A 288 5.37 -16.62 20.98
CA PHE A 288 5.78 -16.42 22.37
C PHE A 288 4.93 -17.26 23.35
N GLY A 289 3.60 -17.22 23.23
CA GLY A 289 2.69 -17.99 24.07
C GLY A 289 2.89 -19.50 23.92
N TYR A 290 3.11 -19.99 22.71
CA TYR A 290 3.43 -21.39 22.44
C TYR A 290 4.75 -21.80 23.11
N ALA A 291 5.76 -20.92 23.11
CA ALA A 291 7.03 -21.17 23.77
C ALA A 291 6.95 -21.16 25.30
N LEU A 292 6.09 -20.32 25.88
CA LEU A 292 5.81 -20.33 27.32
C LEU A 292 5.14 -21.63 27.77
N VAL A 293 4.20 -22.15 26.98
CA VAL A 293 3.49 -23.41 27.27
C VAL A 293 4.37 -24.63 26.96
N ASN A 294 5.20 -24.57 25.92
CA ASN A 294 6.08 -25.66 25.49
C ASN A 294 7.57 -25.24 25.41
N PRO A 295 8.26 -24.99 26.54
CA PRO A 295 9.64 -24.52 26.53
C PRO A 295 10.64 -25.47 25.83
N SER A 296 10.34 -26.78 25.82
CA SER A 296 11.18 -27.78 25.16
C SER A 296 11.16 -27.71 23.64
N LYS A 297 10.10 -27.13 23.04
CA LYS A 297 9.91 -27.04 21.59
C LYS A 297 10.38 -25.71 20.99
N ALA A 298 10.64 -24.71 21.83
CA ALA A 298 11.12 -23.38 21.46
C ALA A 298 11.95 -22.77 22.62
N PRO A 299 13.13 -23.35 22.91
CA PRO A 299 13.94 -22.94 24.06
C PRO A 299 14.52 -21.52 23.88
N ALA A 300 14.85 -20.89 25.00
CA ALA A 300 15.64 -19.65 24.99
C ALA A 300 17.05 -19.94 24.48
N VAL A 301 17.60 -19.00 23.71
CA VAL A 301 18.92 -19.13 23.08
C VAL A 301 19.83 -18.01 23.55
N GLU A 302 20.91 -18.37 24.24
CA GLU A 302 21.97 -17.44 24.60
C GLU A 302 22.84 -17.14 23.36
N MET A 303 22.41 -16.16 22.57
CA MET A 303 23.13 -15.68 21.39
C MET A 303 24.28 -14.73 21.77
N GLY A 304 25.27 -15.21 22.52
CA GLY A 304 26.48 -14.45 22.88
C GLY A 304 26.24 -13.18 23.71
N VAL A 305 27.29 -12.71 24.40
CA VAL A 305 27.20 -11.48 25.19
C VAL A 305 27.13 -10.28 24.23
N SER A 306 26.02 -9.54 24.27
CA SER A 306 25.94 -8.21 23.67
C SER A 306 27.02 -7.33 24.34
N ASN A 307 28.00 -6.86 23.57
CA ASN A 307 29.03 -5.91 24.04
C ASN A 307 28.45 -4.49 24.30
N GLY A 308 27.15 -4.37 24.57
CA GLY A 308 26.48 -3.11 24.88
C GLY A 308 26.50 -2.80 26.37
N ASP A 309 26.44 -1.51 26.71
CA ASP A 309 26.25 -1.04 28.08
C ASP A 309 24.95 -1.66 28.66
N VAL A 310 24.97 -2.12 29.91
CA VAL A 310 23.78 -2.73 30.55
C VAL A 310 22.73 -1.65 30.79
N ILE A 311 21.60 -1.72 30.06
CA ILE A 311 20.47 -0.81 30.22
C ILE A 311 19.48 -1.42 31.22
N THR A 312 19.14 -0.69 32.28
CA THR A 312 18.13 -1.16 33.24
C THR A 312 16.72 -1.10 32.62
N ARG A 313 15.78 -1.95 33.07
CA ARG A 313 14.38 -1.93 32.58
C ARG A 313 13.73 -0.55 32.73
N SER A 314 13.99 0.15 33.82
CA SER A 314 13.49 1.51 34.07
C SER A 314 14.07 2.53 33.10
N GLU A 315 15.37 2.47 32.81
CA GLU A 315 16.01 3.36 31.83
C GLU A 315 15.50 3.07 30.41
N SER A 316 15.36 1.79 30.06
CA SER A 316 14.84 1.40 28.75
C SER A 316 13.41 1.93 28.54
N PHE A 317 12.52 1.74 29.53
CA PHE A 317 11.16 2.24 29.45
C PHE A 317 11.12 3.78 29.38
N THR A 318 11.91 4.44 30.22
CA THR A 318 11.93 5.91 30.29
C THR A 318 12.39 6.52 28.98
N TRP A 319 13.53 6.08 28.42
CA TRP A 319 14.16 6.76 27.29
C TRP A 319 13.68 6.30 25.91
N PHE A 320 13.25 5.05 25.75
CA PHE A 320 12.78 4.54 24.46
C PHE A 320 11.26 4.61 24.26
N LEU A 321 10.47 4.76 25.33
CA LEU A 321 9.02 4.86 25.24
C LEU A 321 8.46 6.09 25.96
N GLY A 322 8.77 6.27 27.24
CA GLY A 322 8.21 7.35 28.06
C GLY A 322 8.52 8.74 27.51
N VAL A 323 9.80 9.03 27.24
CA VAL A 323 10.26 10.34 26.73
C VAL A 323 9.76 10.60 25.30
N PRO A 324 9.87 9.68 24.33
CA PRO A 324 9.30 9.89 23.00
C PRO A 324 7.79 10.15 23.02
N VAL A 325 7.02 9.35 23.78
CA VAL A 325 5.57 9.54 23.92
C VAL A 325 5.27 10.88 24.58
N ALA A 326 6.00 11.26 25.63
CA ALA A 326 5.81 12.55 26.30
C ALA A 326 6.13 13.74 25.40
N LEU A 327 7.18 13.66 24.57
CA LEU A 327 7.53 14.71 23.61
C LEU A 327 6.46 14.86 22.53
N ILE A 328 5.98 13.75 21.97
CA ILE A 328 4.93 13.75 20.94
C ILE A 328 3.60 14.22 21.52
N ALA A 329 3.18 13.66 22.66
CA ALA A 329 1.95 14.08 23.34
C ALA A 329 2.02 15.55 23.79
N GLY A 330 3.18 16.02 24.24
CA GLY A 330 3.42 17.42 24.56
C GLY A 330 3.25 18.33 23.36
N LEU A 331 3.76 17.93 22.18
CA LEU A 331 3.51 18.66 20.94
C LEU A 331 2.03 18.69 20.56
N MET A 332 1.37 17.54 20.59
CA MET A 332 -0.06 17.45 20.27
C MET A 332 -0.91 18.29 21.22
N LEU A 333 -0.54 18.35 22.50
CA LEU A 333 -1.16 19.22 23.49
C LEU A 333 -0.90 20.71 23.16
N MET A 334 0.34 21.09 22.88
CA MET A 334 0.69 22.46 22.49
C MET A 334 0.00 22.87 21.19
N SER A 335 -0.20 21.95 20.25
CA SER A 335 -0.94 22.19 19.02
C SER A 335 -2.44 22.38 19.28
N ASN A 336 -3.05 21.55 20.14
CA ASN A 336 -4.45 21.75 20.56
C ASN A 336 -4.68 23.06 21.34
N LEU A 337 -3.67 23.54 22.08
CA LEU A 337 -3.71 24.81 22.79
C LEU A 337 -3.37 26.02 21.89
N ASN A 338 -3.26 25.82 20.58
CA ASN A 338 -2.85 26.83 19.59
C ASN A 338 -1.48 27.50 19.89
N MET A 339 -0.63 26.83 20.68
CA MET A 339 0.75 27.26 20.91
C MET A 339 1.67 26.88 19.75
N VAL A 340 1.36 25.77 19.06
CA VAL A 340 2.05 25.29 17.86
C VAL A 340 1.06 25.25 16.71
N GLY A 341 1.37 25.98 15.63
CA GLY A 341 0.47 26.13 14.50
C GLY A 341 1.17 26.73 13.28
N SER A 342 0.39 27.01 12.24
CA SER A 342 0.93 27.67 11.06
C SER A 342 1.29 29.13 11.38
N GLN A 343 2.49 29.54 10.99
CA GLN A 343 2.92 30.95 10.96
C GLN A 343 2.91 31.50 9.52
N SER A 344 2.36 30.75 8.56
CA SER A 344 2.34 31.16 7.16
C SER A 344 1.32 32.29 6.95
N ILE A 345 1.79 33.41 6.44
CA ILE A 345 0.96 34.51 5.92
C ILE A 345 0.63 34.34 4.44
N GLN A 346 0.96 33.19 3.85
CA GLN A 346 0.70 32.96 2.44
C GLN A 346 -0.82 32.88 2.25
N VAL A 347 -1.36 33.83 1.49
CA VAL A 347 -2.75 33.89 1.07
C VAL A 347 -2.77 33.53 -0.40
N ASP A 348 -3.61 32.57 -0.76
CA ASP A 348 -3.78 32.20 -2.16
C ASP A 348 -4.25 33.42 -2.96
N SER A 349 -3.83 33.50 -4.22
CA SER A 349 -4.16 34.67 -5.07
C SER A 349 -5.61 34.69 -5.53
N TYR A 350 -6.35 33.64 -5.21
CA TYR A 350 -7.76 33.48 -5.48
C TYR A 350 -8.47 33.12 -4.17
N THR A 351 -9.74 33.53 -4.08
CA THR A 351 -10.63 33.05 -3.05
C THR A 351 -10.79 31.53 -3.16
N ASP A 352 -10.89 30.86 -2.00
CA ASP A 352 -11.35 29.48 -1.95
C ASP A 352 -12.68 29.39 -2.70
N ILE A 353 -12.83 28.37 -3.55
CA ILE A 353 -14.13 28.08 -4.17
C ILE A 353 -15.13 27.94 -3.02
N GLY A 354 -16.25 28.68 -3.08
CA GLY A 354 -17.29 28.55 -2.08
C GLY A 354 -17.66 27.07 -1.92
N GLN A 355 -17.79 26.59 -0.68
CA GLN A 355 -18.27 25.21 -0.49
C GLN A 355 -19.66 25.11 -1.12
N GLY A 356 -19.79 24.24 -2.11
CA GLY A 356 -21.09 23.90 -2.66
C GLY A 356 -21.96 23.27 -1.57
N ALA A 357 -23.26 23.18 -1.83
CA ALA A 357 -24.13 22.39 -0.96
C ALA A 357 -23.59 20.96 -0.82
N SER A 358 -23.79 20.37 0.35
CA SER A 358 -23.36 19.00 0.68
C SER A 358 -23.83 17.95 -0.34
N LEU A 359 -24.97 18.21 -1.00
CA LEU A 359 -25.48 17.44 -2.13
C LEU A 359 -25.91 18.39 -3.26
N ARG A 360 -25.79 17.92 -4.51
CA ARG A 360 -26.32 18.63 -5.67
C ARG A 360 -27.84 18.53 -5.68
N THR A 361 -28.53 19.66 -5.56
CA THR A 361 -30.00 19.69 -5.50
C THR A 361 -30.69 19.89 -6.85
N ASN A 362 -29.96 20.33 -7.88
CA ASN A 362 -30.48 20.46 -9.24
C ASN A 362 -30.32 19.15 -10.03
N VAL A 363 -31.20 18.19 -9.76
CA VAL A 363 -31.20 16.85 -10.38
C VAL A 363 -32.59 16.46 -10.86
N SER A 364 -32.69 15.40 -11.66
CA SER A 364 -33.98 14.84 -12.09
C SER A 364 -34.81 14.34 -10.90
N GLU A 365 -36.14 14.26 -11.04
CA GLU A 365 -37.03 13.74 -9.99
C GLU A 365 -36.69 12.29 -9.60
N GLU A 366 -36.25 11.46 -10.56
CA GLU A 366 -35.78 10.09 -10.31
C GLU A 366 -34.49 10.10 -9.47
N CYS A 367 -33.49 10.91 -9.84
CA CYS A 367 -32.25 11.03 -9.08
C CYS A 367 -32.49 11.59 -7.68
N GLN A 368 -33.37 12.58 -7.54
CA GLN A 368 -33.76 13.12 -6.24
C GLN A 368 -34.30 12.02 -5.31
N THR A 369 -35.21 11.19 -5.80
CA THR A 369 -35.79 10.08 -5.03
C THR A 369 -34.71 9.09 -4.59
N SER A 370 -33.81 8.74 -5.52
CA SER A 370 -32.68 7.84 -5.25
C SER A 370 -31.69 8.40 -4.23
N MET A 371 -31.39 9.70 -4.29
CA MET A 371 -30.46 10.35 -3.36
C MET A 371 -31.06 10.57 -1.97
N ILE A 372 -32.36 10.91 -1.89
CA ILE A 372 -33.08 10.92 -0.61
C ILE A 372 -33.08 9.52 0.01
N GLY A 373 -33.25 8.48 -0.80
CA GLY A 373 -33.14 7.09 -0.35
C GLY A 373 -31.76 6.72 0.21
N LEU A 374 -30.69 7.29 -0.34
CA LEU A 374 -29.31 7.01 0.06
C LEU A 374 -28.85 7.81 1.29
N HIS A 375 -29.06 9.12 1.28
CA HIS A 375 -28.53 10.06 2.28
C HIS A 375 -29.54 10.41 3.38
N GLY A 376 -30.81 10.09 3.18
CA GLY A 376 -31.91 10.46 4.07
C GLY A 376 -32.47 11.85 3.81
N GLN A 377 -33.72 12.05 4.22
CA GLN A 377 -34.46 13.30 4.00
C GLN A 377 -33.78 14.50 4.69
N GLU A 378 -33.23 14.31 5.88
CA GLU A 378 -32.59 15.38 6.66
C GLU A 378 -31.36 15.96 5.95
N ALA A 379 -30.53 15.11 5.35
CA ALA A 379 -29.36 15.54 4.58
C ALA A 379 -29.78 16.30 3.31
N TRP A 380 -30.85 15.84 2.65
CA TRP A 380 -31.41 16.51 1.47
C TRP A 380 -31.98 17.89 1.79
N ASP A 381 -32.77 18.01 2.86
CA ASP A 381 -33.36 19.28 3.29
C ASP A 381 -32.26 20.27 3.74
N THR A 382 -31.19 19.76 4.37
CA THR A 382 -30.00 20.54 4.70
C THR A 382 -29.30 21.04 3.44
N ALA A 383 -29.11 20.17 2.44
CA ALA A 383 -28.52 20.55 1.16
C ALA A 383 -29.37 21.57 0.40
N ILE A 384 -30.70 21.49 0.46
CA ILE A 384 -31.61 22.51 -0.12
C ILE A 384 -31.43 23.85 0.59
N THR A 385 -31.36 23.84 1.93
CA THR A 385 -31.16 25.06 2.72
C THR A 385 -29.81 25.69 2.37
N GLN A 386 -28.75 24.88 2.30
CA GLN A 386 -27.42 25.32 1.85
C GLN A 386 -27.44 25.87 0.43
N SER A 387 -28.06 25.17 -0.52
CA SER A 387 -28.20 25.64 -1.91
C SER A 387 -28.97 26.96 -1.98
N ALA A 388 -30.05 27.12 -1.20
CA ALA A 388 -30.83 28.35 -1.16
C ALA A 388 -30.06 29.51 -0.52
N GLU A 389 -29.26 29.25 0.53
CA GLU A 389 -28.35 30.23 1.14
C GLU A 389 -27.25 30.65 0.15
N ILE A 390 -26.65 29.68 -0.55
CA ILE A 390 -25.64 29.90 -1.58
C ILE A 390 -26.23 30.71 -2.74
N GLU A 391 -27.42 30.37 -3.22
CA GLU A 391 -28.10 31.07 -4.32
C GLU A 391 -28.55 32.48 -3.90
N ALA A 392 -29.05 32.64 -2.66
CA ALA A 392 -29.34 33.95 -2.08
C ALA A 392 -28.09 34.82 -1.90
N ALA A 393 -26.92 34.20 -1.72
CA ALA A 393 -25.62 34.86 -1.71
C ALA A 393 -25.05 35.14 -3.13
N GLY A 394 -25.74 34.73 -4.20
CA GLY A 394 -25.34 34.96 -5.59
C GLY A 394 -24.73 33.75 -6.31
N GLY A 395 -24.86 32.55 -5.75
CA GLY A 395 -24.30 31.30 -6.27
C GLY A 395 -23.05 30.85 -5.51
N VAL A 396 -22.49 29.68 -5.88
CA VAL A 396 -21.19 29.25 -5.34
C VAL A 396 -20.18 30.33 -5.72
N ALA A 397 -19.56 30.97 -4.73
CA ALA A 397 -18.56 31.99 -4.95
C ALA A 397 -17.50 31.43 -5.92
N GLU A 398 -17.50 31.96 -7.15
CA GLU A 398 -16.45 31.63 -8.11
C GLU A 398 -15.11 32.02 -7.48
N SER A 399 -14.07 31.26 -7.80
CA SER A 399 -12.72 31.60 -7.37
C SER A 399 -12.30 32.89 -8.07
N VAL A 400 -12.60 34.03 -7.44
CA VAL A 400 -12.24 35.36 -7.93
C VAL A 400 -10.84 35.67 -7.42
N LYS A 401 -10.02 36.24 -8.31
CA LYS A 401 -8.71 36.75 -7.96
C LYS A 401 -8.88 37.84 -6.90
N LEU A 402 -8.29 37.65 -5.73
CA LEU A 402 -8.36 38.61 -4.64
C LEU A 402 -7.72 39.93 -5.07
N SER A 403 -8.36 41.04 -4.74
CA SER A 403 -7.78 42.37 -4.91
C SER A 403 -6.58 42.55 -3.97
N GLU A 404 -5.67 43.48 -4.29
CA GLU A 404 -4.50 43.75 -3.45
C GLU A 404 -4.88 44.15 -2.01
N GLU A 405 -6.03 44.80 -1.82
CA GLU A 405 -6.55 45.17 -0.50
C GLU A 405 -7.10 43.98 0.29
N GLU A 406 -7.78 43.03 -0.35
CA GLU A 406 -8.29 41.82 0.30
C GLU A 406 -7.17 40.84 0.67
N ILE A 407 -6.14 40.73 -0.19
CA ILE A 407 -4.92 39.97 0.14
C ILE A 407 -4.25 40.60 1.36
N ALA A 408 -4.13 41.93 1.41
CA ALA A 408 -3.55 42.61 2.56
C ALA A 408 -4.37 42.38 3.85
N ALA A 409 -5.70 42.43 3.78
CA ALA A 409 -6.57 42.15 4.92
C ALA A 409 -6.48 40.70 5.41
N ALA A 410 -6.47 39.73 4.49
CA ALA A 410 -6.32 38.31 4.81
C ALA A 410 -4.93 37.98 5.39
N VAL A 411 -3.88 38.66 4.91
CA VAL A 411 -2.52 38.56 5.47
C VAL A 411 -2.50 39.06 6.92
N VAL A 412 -3.16 40.18 7.22
CA VAL A 412 -3.25 40.70 8.60
C VAL A 412 -4.03 39.74 9.49
N ALA A 413 -5.17 39.21 9.04
CA ALA A 413 -5.94 38.23 9.79
C ALA A 413 -5.15 36.94 10.09
N LYS A 414 -4.40 36.41 9.10
CA LYS A 414 -3.50 35.25 9.32
C LYS A 414 -2.34 35.59 10.25
N ALA A 415 -1.81 36.81 10.20
CA ALA A 415 -0.74 37.25 11.10
C ALA A 415 -1.21 37.37 12.55
N ASP A 416 -2.44 37.83 12.78
CA ASP A 416 -3.03 37.97 14.12
C ASP A 416 -3.44 36.61 14.73
N ALA A 417 -3.84 35.65 13.89
CA ALA A 417 -4.20 34.29 14.30
C ALA A 417 -3.01 33.32 14.40
N ALA A 418 -1.79 33.77 14.04
CA ALA A 418 -0.62 32.92 13.97
C ALA A 418 -0.20 32.39 15.35
N ALA A 419 0.14 31.11 15.40
CA ALA A 419 0.63 30.50 16.62
C ALA A 419 2.05 31.01 17.00
N PRO A 420 2.38 31.07 18.30
CA PRO A 420 3.71 31.47 18.76
C PRO A 420 4.86 30.61 18.24
N ILE A 421 4.61 29.32 17.99
CA ILE A 421 5.61 28.37 17.46
C ILE A 421 5.15 27.85 16.10
N GLY A 422 6.02 27.92 15.11
CA GLY A 422 5.77 27.40 13.77
C GLY A 422 5.80 25.87 13.73
N THR A 423 4.84 25.27 13.02
CA THR A 423 4.74 23.80 12.84
C THR A 423 6.05 23.16 12.37
N GLY A 424 6.71 23.75 11.37
CA GLY A 424 7.99 23.24 10.84
C GLY A 424 9.12 23.27 11.89
N ILE A 425 9.22 24.35 12.66
CA ILE A 425 10.23 24.52 13.72
C ILE A 425 9.96 23.55 14.88
N ALA A 426 8.70 23.40 15.29
CA ALA A 426 8.30 22.46 16.33
C ALA A 426 8.62 21.00 15.96
N ILE A 427 8.37 20.61 14.70
CA ILE A 427 8.70 19.27 14.19
C ILE A 427 10.23 19.06 14.22
N LEU A 428 11.02 20.03 13.75
CA LEU A 428 12.49 19.94 13.80
C LEU A 428 13.02 19.86 15.23
N ALA A 429 12.46 20.65 16.15
CA ALA A 429 12.80 20.62 17.57
C ALA A 429 12.58 19.23 18.17
N ILE A 430 11.46 18.58 17.84
CA ILE A 430 11.16 17.22 18.30
C ILE A 430 12.11 16.20 17.69
N ILE A 431 12.39 16.28 16.39
CA ILE A 431 13.33 15.35 15.74
C ILE A 431 14.69 15.42 16.45
N PHE A 432 15.22 16.61 16.69
CA PHE A 432 16.47 16.77 17.44
C PHE A 432 16.35 16.29 18.88
N ALA A 433 15.28 16.63 19.60
CA ALA A 433 15.05 16.17 20.96
C ALA A 433 15.00 14.63 21.05
N LEU A 434 14.32 13.97 20.11
CA LEU A 434 14.24 12.51 20.02
C LEU A 434 15.61 11.90 19.76
N ILE A 435 16.40 12.43 18.82
CA ILE A 435 17.77 11.95 18.55
C ILE A 435 18.65 12.05 19.80
N LEU A 436 18.63 13.20 20.47
CA LEU A 436 19.45 13.49 21.65
C LEU A 436 19.05 12.62 22.85
N THR A 437 17.76 12.51 23.13
CA THR A 437 17.23 11.69 24.24
C THR A 437 17.40 10.20 23.99
N THR A 438 17.21 9.73 22.75
CA THR A 438 17.45 8.32 22.38
C THR A 438 18.93 7.98 22.48
N ALA A 439 19.85 8.87 22.07
CA ALA A 439 21.29 8.64 22.22
C ALA A 439 21.71 8.51 23.69
N ARG A 440 21.14 9.34 24.57
CA ARG A 440 21.34 9.22 26.02
C ARG A 440 20.86 7.87 26.55
N GLY A 441 19.66 7.43 26.15
CA GLY A 441 19.11 6.14 26.57
C GLY A 441 19.89 4.94 26.04
N ALA A 442 20.42 5.04 24.82
CA ALA A 442 21.18 3.97 24.19
C ALA A 442 22.54 3.72 24.83
N ARG A 443 23.16 4.74 25.45
CA ARG A 443 24.46 4.62 26.14
C ARG A 443 24.50 5.45 27.43
N PRO A 444 23.95 4.93 28.53
CA PRO A 444 23.90 5.63 29.81
C PRO A 444 25.29 5.96 30.39
N ALA A 445 26.31 5.15 30.10
CA ALA A 445 27.66 5.30 30.65
C ALA A 445 28.56 6.29 29.88
N ALA A 446 28.11 6.85 28.76
CA ALA A 446 28.90 7.77 27.94
C ALA A 446 28.86 9.22 28.47
N ASP A 447 29.80 10.05 28.03
CA ASP A 447 29.78 11.50 28.34
C ASP A 447 28.63 12.19 27.60
N HIS A 448 27.66 12.71 28.37
CA HIS A 448 26.45 13.33 27.84
C HIS A 448 26.55 14.86 27.69
N ARG A 449 27.69 15.49 28.00
CA ARG A 449 27.86 16.95 27.86
C ARG A 449 27.47 17.46 26.47
N PRO A 450 27.88 16.83 25.34
CA PRO A 450 27.45 17.27 24.01
C PRO A 450 25.94 17.12 23.76
N ILE A 451 25.28 16.13 24.40
CA ILE A 451 23.83 15.93 24.28
C ILE A 451 23.08 17.07 24.95
N TYR A 452 23.50 17.47 26.15
CA TYR A 452 22.90 18.61 26.85
C TYR A 452 23.11 19.92 26.11
N ILE A 453 24.29 20.14 25.50
CA ILE A 453 24.53 21.29 24.62
C ILE A 453 23.54 21.27 23.45
N GLY A 454 23.31 20.10 22.82
CA GLY A 454 22.30 19.95 21.78
C GLY A 454 20.89 20.29 22.24
N LEU A 455 20.48 19.83 23.44
CA LEU A 455 19.16 20.13 24.01
C LEU A 455 18.99 21.62 24.31
N ILE A 456 20.05 22.30 24.77
CA ILE A 456 20.06 23.75 24.91
C ILE A 456 19.84 24.41 23.55
N GLY A 457 20.47 23.90 22.48
CA GLY A 457 20.22 24.37 21.11
C GLY A 457 18.75 24.24 20.68
N VAL A 458 18.10 23.11 21.00
CA VAL A 458 16.66 22.90 20.72
C VAL A 458 15.80 23.91 21.49
N VAL A 459 16.05 24.10 22.79
CA VAL A 459 15.30 25.06 23.61
C VAL A 459 15.53 26.49 23.12
N LEU A 460 16.76 26.85 22.77
CA LEU A 460 17.08 28.14 22.16
C LEU A 460 16.37 28.33 20.82
N GLY A 461 16.22 27.29 20.00
CA GLY A 461 15.48 27.35 18.74
C GLY A 461 14.01 27.69 18.97
N LEU A 462 13.36 27.00 19.90
CA LEU A 462 11.98 27.30 20.29
C LEU A 462 11.82 28.71 20.89
N LEU A 463 12.78 29.16 21.70
CA LEU A 463 12.77 30.52 22.24
C LEU A 463 12.97 31.59 21.16
N VAL A 464 13.84 31.33 20.18
CA VAL A 464 14.06 32.23 19.04
C VAL A 464 12.80 32.36 18.20
N ASP A 465 12.09 31.25 17.99
CA ASP A 465 10.79 31.25 17.31
C ASP A 465 9.79 32.16 18.03
N ILE A 466 9.58 31.92 19.33
CA ILE A 466 8.62 32.67 20.15
C ILE A 466 8.94 34.18 20.22
N LEU A 467 10.22 34.54 20.29
CA LEU A 467 10.64 35.92 20.60
C LEU A 467 10.95 36.75 19.36
N PHE A 468 11.47 36.15 18.29
CA PHE A 468 12.06 36.88 17.16
C PHE A 468 11.45 36.53 15.80
N ILE A 469 10.79 35.38 15.65
CA ILE A 469 10.11 35.03 14.41
C ILE A 469 8.68 35.52 14.50
N ARG A 470 8.31 36.36 13.54
CA ARG A 470 6.94 36.81 13.36
C ARG A 470 6.43 36.28 12.02
N PRO A 471 5.11 36.21 11.80
CA PRO A 471 4.55 35.77 10.52
C PRO A 471 5.02 36.61 9.32
N THR A 472 5.47 37.85 9.56
CA THR A 472 6.00 38.76 8.53
C THR A 472 7.52 38.66 8.31
N THR A 473 8.23 37.80 9.06
CA THR A 473 9.67 37.60 8.91
C THR A 473 9.97 36.84 7.61
N SER A 474 10.87 37.34 6.76
CA SER A 474 11.23 36.63 5.52
C SER A 474 11.86 35.28 5.80
N ALA A 475 11.75 34.34 4.84
CA ALA A 475 12.38 33.03 4.94
C ALA A 475 13.91 33.14 5.13
N GLY A 476 14.56 34.08 4.43
CA GLY A 476 15.98 34.36 4.60
C GLY A 476 16.35 34.81 6.02
N VAL A 477 15.60 35.75 6.61
CA VAL A 477 15.85 36.23 7.98
C VAL A 477 15.59 35.12 9.00
N THR A 478 14.53 34.33 8.80
CA THR A 478 14.21 33.17 9.63
C THR A 478 15.38 32.17 9.67
N VAL A 479 15.95 31.83 8.51
CA VAL A 479 17.13 30.94 8.43
C VAL A 479 18.33 31.53 9.18
N VAL A 480 18.57 32.83 9.06
CA VAL A 480 19.70 33.49 9.75
C VAL A 480 19.53 33.46 11.27
N LEU A 481 18.35 33.80 11.78
CA LEU A 481 18.04 33.76 13.22
C LEU A 481 18.16 32.34 13.79
N MET A 482 17.74 31.36 13.00
CA MET A 482 17.74 29.95 13.38
C MET A 482 19.09 29.24 13.19
N LEU A 483 20.05 29.85 12.49
CA LEU A 483 21.34 29.23 12.18
C LEU A 483 22.11 28.85 13.44
N ILE A 484 22.17 29.74 14.44
CA ILE A 484 22.92 29.50 15.68
C ILE A 484 22.25 28.40 16.53
N PRO A 485 20.95 28.48 16.88
CA PRO A 485 20.28 27.42 17.63
C PRO A 485 20.38 26.05 16.96
N TRP A 486 20.16 25.98 15.65
CA TRP A 486 20.25 24.72 14.92
C TRP A 486 21.68 24.22 14.74
N ALA A 487 22.69 25.10 14.62
CA ALA A 487 24.08 24.68 14.63
C ALA A 487 24.47 24.03 15.98
N ILE A 488 23.99 24.58 17.09
CA ILE A 488 24.20 24.00 18.44
C ILE A 488 23.47 22.66 18.58
N ALA A 489 22.21 22.59 18.14
CA ALA A 489 21.44 21.34 18.14
C ALA A 489 22.09 20.27 17.27
N LEU A 490 22.55 20.63 16.05
CA LEU A 490 23.27 19.76 15.14
C LEU A 490 24.59 19.30 15.71
N TYR A 491 25.35 20.18 16.39
CA TYR A 491 26.56 19.79 17.10
C TYR A 491 26.25 18.65 18.10
N GLY A 492 25.24 18.81 18.95
CA GLY A 492 24.82 17.73 19.86
C GLY A 492 24.36 16.47 19.12
N CYS A 493 23.62 16.63 18.02
CA CYS A 493 23.12 15.51 17.21
C CYS A 493 24.23 14.74 16.51
N THR A 494 25.33 15.39 16.10
CA THR A 494 26.48 14.67 15.51
C THR A 494 27.13 13.73 16.52
N PHE A 495 27.31 14.17 17.76
CA PHE A 495 27.80 13.32 18.84
C PHE A 495 26.80 12.22 19.22
N ALA A 496 25.51 12.55 19.27
CA ALA A 496 24.43 11.59 19.47
C ALA A 496 24.43 10.49 18.38
N ALA A 497 24.58 10.87 17.11
CA ALA A 497 24.67 9.94 15.98
C ALA A 497 25.90 9.04 16.08
N ILE A 498 27.06 9.57 16.47
CA ILE A 498 28.27 8.77 16.72
C ILE A 498 28.01 7.78 17.86
N MET A 499 27.36 8.21 18.94
CA MET A 499 27.02 7.38 20.09
C MET A 499 26.07 6.24 19.70
N LEU A 500 25.02 6.55 18.95
CA LEU A 500 24.04 5.60 18.41
C LEU A 500 24.68 4.61 17.42
N SER A 501 25.61 5.06 16.58
CA SER A 501 26.29 4.21 15.59
C SER A 501 27.15 3.09 16.20
N LYS A 502 27.49 3.20 17.49
CA LYS A 502 28.21 2.18 18.24
C LYS A 502 27.27 1.07 18.75
N ASN A 503 25.98 1.35 18.87
CA ASN A 503 24.98 0.34 19.22
C ASN A 503 24.65 -0.51 17.97
N GLU A 504 24.90 -1.82 18.05
CA GLU A 504 24.66 -2.75 16.94
C GLU A 504 23.19 -2.72 16.48
N LEU A 505 22.25 -2.65 17.43
CA LEU A 505 20.82 -2.59 17.14
C LEU A 505 20.46 -1.39 16.27
N VAL A 506 20.86 -0.20 16.72
CA VAL A 506 20.54 1.05 16.02
C VAL A 506 21.24 1.08 14.66
N ARG A 507 22.50 0.63 14.60
CA ARG A 507 23.26 0.61 13.35
C ARG A 507 22.64 -0.28 12.27
N VAL A 508 22.02 -1.40 12.65
CA VAL A 508 21.48 -2.39 11.71
C VAL A 508 20.01 -2.15 11.37
N VAL A 509 19.20 -1.78 12.37
CA VAL A 509 17.73 -1.69 12.24
C VAL A 509 17.26 -0.34 11.74
N PHE A 510 17.91 0.72 12.19
CA PHE A 510 17.42 2.08 11.99
C PHE A 510 17.52 2.55 10.53
N PRO A 511 18.59 2.25 9.75
CA PRO A 511 18.65 2.72 8.37
C PRO A 511 17.53 2.17 7.45
N PRO A 512 17.21 0.86 7.43
CA PRO A 512 16.05 0.36 6.69
C PRO A 512 14.73 0.93 7.21
N LEU A 513 14.57 1.10 8.52
CA LEU A 513 13.38 1.70 9.11
C LEU A 513 13.19 3.17 8.65
N ILE A 514 14.25 3.99 8.66
CA ILE A 514 14.20 5.36 8.14
C ILE A 514 13.79 5.36 6.68
N LEU A 515 14.32 4.44 5.88
CA LEU A 515 13.98 4.34 4.47
C LEU A 515 12.49 4.01 4.28
N ILE A 516 11.96 3.03 5.02
CA ILE A 516 10.54 2.66 4.99
C ILE A 516 9.67 3.84 5.43
N VAL A 517 10.04 4.52 6.52
CA VAL A 517 9.31 5.69 7.04
C VAL A 517 9.39 6.87 6.07
N ALA A 518 10.50 7.10 5.39
CA ALA A 518 10.62 8.16 4.40
C ALA A 518 9.73 7.89 3.18
N VAL A 519 9.73 6.65 2.69
CA VAL A 519 8.87 6.20 1.59
C VAL A 519 7.40 6.29 1.98
N LEU A 520 7.01 5.63 3.07
CA LEU A 520 5.61 5.64 3.53
C LEU A 520 5.18 7.04 3.91
N GLY A 521 5.97 7.78 4.67
CA GLY A 521 5.66 9.16 5.07
C GLY A 521 5.45 10.08 3.87
N SER A 522 6.20 9.91 2.77
CA SER A 522 5.98 10.69 1.55
C SER A 522 4.67 10.36 0.84
N ILE A 523 4.19 9.11 0.93
CA ILE A 523 2.91 8.67 0.37
C ILE A 523 1.76 9.07 1.31
N LEU A 524 1.89 8.75 2.60
CA LEU A 524 0.86 8.98 3.62
C LEU A 524 0.64 10.46 3.91
N GLY A 525 1.67 11.29 3.73
CA GLY A 525 1.58 12.75 3.90
C GLY A 525 1.17 13.49 2.62
N GLY A 526 0.75 12.79 1.56
CA GLY A 526 0.35 13.40 0.29
C GLY A 526 1.46 14.16 -0.45
N ILE A 527 2.73 13.99 -0.04
CA ILE A 527 3.87 14.73 -0.60
C ILE A 527 4.18 14.23 -2.02
N THR A 528 4.15 12.92 -2.21
CA THR A 528 4.44 12.29 -3.50
C THR A 528 3.53 11.10 -3.79
N ASN A 529 3.28 10.87 -5.08
CA ASN A 529 2.63 9.64 -5.54
C ASN A 529 3.50 8.40 -5.22
N PRO A 530 2.92 7.19 -5.23
CA PRO A 530 3.66 5.96 -4.96
C PRO A 530 4.92 5.75 -5.81
N THR A 531 4.94 6.24 -7.05
CA THR A 531 6.04 6.02 -7.99
C THR A 531 7.30 6.83 -7.64
N PRO A 532 7.25 8.17 -7.45
CA PRO A 532 8.38 8.92 -6.90
C PRO A 532 8.82 8.41 -5.51
N ALA A 533 7.87 8.04 -4.64
CA ALA A 533 8.19 7.48 -3.32
C ALA A 533 8.96 6.15 -3.45
N ALA A 534 8.54 5.25 -4.35
CA ALA A 534 9.24 4.01 -4.61
C ALA A 534 10.64 4.25 -5.19
N ALA A 535 10.82 5.26 -6.06
CA ALA A 535 12.12 5.65 -6.59
C ALA A 535 13.07 6.18 -5.50
N LEU A 536 12.56 6.98 -4.55
CA LEU A 536 13.29 7.40 -3.35
C LEU A 536 13.73 6.16 -2.54
N GLY A 537 12.83 5.19 -2.37
CA GLY A 537 13.10 3.91 -1.71
C GLY A 537 14.22 3.12 -2.39
N ALA A 538 14.11 2.90 -3.70
CA ALA A 538 15.11 2.18 -4.48
C ALA A 538 16.48 2.88 -4.45
N GLY A 539 16.51 4.20 -4.64
CA GLY A 539 17.73 5.00 -4.55
C GLY A 539 18.37 4.93 -3.16
N GLY A 540 17.56 5.05 -2.11
CA GLY A 540 18.01 4.92 -0.72
C GLY A 540 18.53 3.52 -0.38
N ALA A 541 17.92 2.46 -0.91
CA ALA A 541 18.41 1.09 -0.73
C ALA A 541 19.75 0.86 -1.45
N ILE A 542 19.91 1.39 -2.68
CA ILE A 542 21.19 1.36 -3.41
C ILE A 542 22.28 2.08 -2.62
N MET A 543 21.98 3.28 -2.12
CA MET A 543 22.90 4.05 -1.29
C MET A 543 23.24 3.31 0.02
N LEU A 544 22.26 2.77 0.72
CA LEU A 544 22.47 2.02 1.96
C LEU A 544 23.33 0.76 1.73
N ALA A 545 23.05 0.01 0.67
CA ALA A 545 23.83 -1.15 0.27
C ALA A 545 25.29 -0.76 -0.08
N ALA A 546 25.49 0.34 -0.81
CA ALA A 546 26.82 0.86 -1.14
C ALA A 546 27.58 1.31 0.12
N TYR A 547 26.91 1.99 1.05
CA TYR A 547 27.49 2.39 2.33
C TYR A 547 27.96 1.18 3.15
N ARG A 548 27.12 0.15 3.27
CA ARG A 548 27.48 -1.11 3.94
C ARG A 548 28.68 -1.76 3.26
N ARG A 549 28.67 -1.85 1.93
CA ARG A 549 29.76 -2.47 1.16
C ARG A 549 31.09 -1.72 1.28
N LEU A 550 31.07 -0.40 1.24
CA LEU A 550 32.28 0.41 1.43
C LEU A 550 32.88 0.18 2.81
N ARG A 551 32.03 0.05 3.83
CA ARG A 551 32.48 -0.21 5.20
C ARG A 551 33.06 -1.62 5.38
N GLU A 552 32.53 -2.63 4.70
CA GLU A 552 33.14 -3.97 4.65
C GLU A 552 34.53 -3.95 4.00
N ASP A 553 34.72 -3.09 3.00
CA ASP A 553 35.98 -2.90 2.28
C ASP A 553 36.96 -1.94 3.00
N ASP A 554 36.65 -1.50 4.24
CA ASP A 554 37.39 -0.48 5.01
C ASP A 554 37.59 0.86 4.26
N LYS A 555 36.65 1.21 3.38
CA LYS A 555 36.63 2.45 2.60
C LYS A 555 35.72 3.48 3.23
N SER A 556 35.99 4.74 2.92
CA SER A 556 35.19 5.87 3.37
C SER A 556 33.79 5.87 2.74
N GLY A 557 32.75 5.75 3.56
CA GLY A 557 31.35 5.92 3.17
C GLY A 557 30.87 7.38 3.08
N LYS A 558 31.79 8.37 3.17
CA LYS A 558 31.45 9.79 3.24
C LYS A 558 30.61 10.28 2.05
N VAL A 559 30.92 9.82 0.84
CA VAL A 559 30.17 10.20 -0.38
C VAL A 559 28.68 9.86 -0.21
N VAL A 560 28.36 8.64 0.23
CA VAL A 560 26.98 8.21 0.43
C VAL A 560 26.29 9.02 1.53
N ILE A 561 26.98 9.29 2.64
CA ILE A 561 26.43 10.08 3.75
C ILE A 561 26.12 11.51 3.28
N PHE A 562 27.07 12.18 2.61
CA PHE A 562 26.85 13.54 2.11
C PHE A 562 25.77 13.58 1.03
N SER A 563 25.61 12.54 0.22
CA SER A 563 24.55 12.49 -0.79
C SER A 563 23.18 12.28 -0.14
N THR A 564 23.11 11.51 0.95
CA THR A 564 21.87 11.39 1.75
C THR A 564 21.53 12.73 2.38
N LEU A 565 22.53 13.43 2.93
CA LEU A 565 22.37 14.77 3.49
C LEU A 565 21.96 15.79 2.42
N ALA A 566 22.48 15.67 1.19
CA ALA A 566 22.10 16.52 0.07
C ALA A 566 20.64 16.31 -0.34
N VAL A 567 20.12 15.08 -0.32
CA VAL A 567 18.69 14.80 -0.54
C VAL A 567 17.83 15.47 0.54
N ILE A 568 18.20 15.32 1.82
CA ILE A 568 17.49 15.97 2.94
C ILE A 568 17.53 17.49 2.78
N LEU A 569 18.70 18.06 2.48
CA LEU A 569 18.87 19.50 2.26
C LEU A 569 18.01 20.01 1.11
N MET A 570 17.95 19.26 0.00
CA MET A 570 17.11 19.60 -1.15
C MET A 570 15.62 19.61 -0.78
N ILE A 571 15.14 18.62 -0.03
CA ILE A 571 13.74 18.57 0.45
C ILE A 571 13.47 19.76 1.38
N LEU A 572 14.36 20.03 2.32
CA LEU A 572 14.21 21.16 3.26
C LEU A 572 14.17 22.51 2.52
N ILE A 573 15.04 22.72 1.54
CA ILE A 573 15.00 23.97 0.75
C ILE A 573 13.70 24.05 -0.05
N GLY A 574 13.27 22.96 -0.70
CA GLY A 574 12.05 22.92 -1.50
C GLY A 574 10.76 23.16 -0.70
N VAL A 575 10.73 22.79 0.58
CA VAL A 575 9.58 23.04 1.47
C VAL A 575 9.55 24.49 1.99
N ASN A 576 10.72 25.12 2.19
CA ASN A 576 10.82 26.44 2.82
C ASN A 576 10.94 27.61 1.82
N PHE A 577 11.38 27.35 0.59
CA PHE A 577 11.62 28.37 -0.42
C PHE A 577 10.90 28.06 -1.73
N ASP A 578 10.31 29.08 -2.36
CA ASP A 578 9.82 28.96 -3.73
C ASP A 578 11.03 28.89 -4.69
N LEU A 579 11.14 27.77 -5.42
CA LEU A 579 12.23 27.49 -6.35
C LEU A 579 11.91 27.89 -7.80
N ARG A 580 10.75 28.50 -8.06
CA ARG A 580 10.32 28.91 -9.40
C ARG A 580 11.04 30.18 -9.86
N VAL A 581 12.23 30.01 -10.43
CA VAL A 581 13.05 31.12 -10.95
C VAL A 581 12.55 31.75 -12.24
N ASN A 582 11.63 31.08 -12.96
CA ASN A 582 11.14 31.52 -14.28
C ASN A 582 9.84 32.34 -14.25
N GLN A 583 9.27 32.61 -13.07
CA GLN A 583 8.04 33.40 -12.93
C GLN A 583 8.34 34.75 -12.25
N GLY A 584 8.00 35.87 -12.92
CA GLY A 584 8.11 37.22 -12.36
C GLY A 584 9.55 37.75 -12.20
N SER A 585 9.75 38.65 -11.24
CA SER A 585 11.06 39.15 -10.80
C SER A 585 11.49 38.41 -9.51
N PRO A 586 12.13 37.24 -9.61
CA PRO A 586 12.49 36.43 -8.45
C PRO A 586 13.43 37.20 -7.51
N SER A 587 13.19 37.07 -6.20
CA SER A 587 14.02 37.69 -5.18
C SER A 587 15.45 37.11 -5.18
N PHE A 588 16.41 37.85 -4.62
CA PHE A 588 17.77 37.34 -4.42
C PHE A 588 17.79 36.07 -3.54
N GLU A 589 16.90 36.00 -2.54
CA GLU A 589 16.75 34.82 -1.66
C GLU A 589 16.35 33.57 -2.47
N THR A 590 15.41 33.71 -3.41
CA THR A 590 14.96 32.64 -4.31
C THR A 590 16.10 32.11 -5.19
N TRP A 591 16.93 33.01 -5.74
CA TRP A 591 18.11 32.60 -6.53
C TRP A 591 19.15 31.84 -5.71
N VAL A 592 19.41 32.29 -4.48
CA VAL A 592 20.34 31.61 -3.58
C VAL A 592 19.80 30.23 -3.19
N ALA A 593 18.53 30.14 -2.81
CA ALA A 593 17.88 28.87 -2.48
C ALA A 593 17.91 27.89 -3.66
N PHE A 594 17.60 28.35 -4.87
CA PHE A 594 17.71 27.55 -6.09
C PHE A 594 19.13 27.06 -6.35
N ALA A 595 20.15 27.92 -6.23
CA ALA A 595 21.54 27.51 -6.42
C ALA A 595 21.99 26.43 -5.43
N PHE A 596 21.61 26.55 -4.15
CA PHE A 596 21.90 25.52 -3.15
C PHE A 596 21.13 24.22 -3.40
N ALA A 597 19.84 24.29 -3.71
CA ALA A 597 19.02 23.12 -4.04
C ALA A 597 19.55 22.39 -5.27
N TYR A 598 19.91 23.13 -6.32
CA TYR A 598 20.47 22.57 -7.55
C TYR A 598 21.83 21.92 -7.32
N THR A 599 22.70 22.53 -6.51
CA THR A 599 23.99 21.93 -6.13
C THR A 599 23.80 20.67 -5.31
N ALA A 600 22.87 20.68 -4.35
CA ALA A 600 22.51 19.50 -3.56
C ALA A 600 21.96 18.38 -4.46
N TRP A 601 21.10 18.71 -5.42
CA TRP A 601 20.57 17.76 -6.41
C TRP A 601 21.68 17.12 -7.25
N LEU A 602 22.62 17.91 -7.79
CA LEU A 602 23.77 17.40 -8.54
C LEU A 602 24.63 16.46 -7.69
N TYR A 603 24.88 16.81 -6.42
CA TYR A 603 25.66 15.98 -5.50
C TYR A 603 24.94 14.69 -5.11
N ALA A 604 23.62 14.75 -4.91
CA ALA A 604 22.79 13.57 -4.66
C ALA A 604 22.80 12.62 -5.86
N PHE A 605 22.64 13.16 -7.07
CA PHE A 605 22.72 12.39 -8.32
C PHE A 605 24.08 11.74 -8.53
N PHE A 606 25.18 12.49 -8.31
CA PHE A 606 26.53 11.94 -8.32
C PHE A 606 26.70 10.80 -7.29
N GLY A 607 26.18 10.97 -6.08
CA GLY A 607 26.21 9.95 -5.03
C GLY A 607 25.48 8.68 -5.39
N LEU A 608 24.33 8.80 -6.04
CA LEU A 608 23.56 7.66 -6.53
C LEU A 608 24.34 6.91 -7.62
N LEU A 609 24.90 7.61 -8.60
CA LEU A 609 25.75 7.01 -9.64
C LEU A 609 27.01 6.34 -9.05
N PHE A 610 27.64 7.00 -8.08
CA PHE A 610 28.77 6.43 -7.35
C PHE A 610 28.37 5.15 -6.60
N SER A 611 27.20 5.14 -5.95
CA SER A 611 26.67 3.97 -5.26
C SER A 611 26.40 2.82 -6.23
N CYS A 612 25.81 3.11 -7.41
CA CYS A 612 25.65 2.14 -8.49
C CYS A 612 27.00 1.58 -8.95
N TYR A 613 28.01 2.43 -9.15
CA TYR A 613 29.36 2.00 -9.54
C TYR A 613 30.01 1.08 -8.49
N VAL A 614 29.90 1.44 -7.21
CA VAL A 614 30.41 0.62 -6.09
C VAL A 614 29.75 -0.75 -6.07
N LEU A 615 28.42 -0.82 -6.18
CA LEU A 615 27.69 -2.09 -6.17
C LEU A 615 27.92 -2.92 -7.44
N PHE A 616 28.11 -2.26 -8.59
CA PHE A 616 28.47 -2.92 -9.84
C PHE A 616 29.85 -3.59 -9.71
N LYS A 617 30.85 -2.85 -9.23
CA LYS A 617 32.21 -3.38 -9.00
C LYS A 617 32.24 -4.48 -7.94
N ALA A 618 31.35 -4.43 -6.95
CA ALA A 618 31.19 -5.46 -5.94
C ALA A 618 30.42 -6.70 -6.42
N GLY A 619 29.88 -6.71 -7.65
CA GLY A 619 29.09 -7.82 -8.18
C GLY A 619 27.69 -7.96 -7.57
N ILE A 620 27.21 -6.94 -6.84
CA ILE A 620 25.89 -6.94 -6.19
C ILE A 620 24.82 -6.37 -7.13
N LEU A 621 25.13 -5.33 -7.91
CA LEU A 621 24.14 -4.70 -8.80
C LEU A 621 23.67 -5.61 -9.96
N PRO A 622 24.53 -6.39 -10.65
CA PRO A 622 24.09 -7.25 -11.75
C PRO A 622 23.00 -8.29 -11.36
N PRO A 623 23.12 -9.05 -10.25
CA PRO A 623 22.04 -9.96 -9.84
C PRO A 623 20.80 -9.19 -9.37
N VAL A 624 20.96 -8.03 -8.73
CA VAL A 624 19.81 -7.17 -8.35
C VAL A 624 18.99 -6.76 -9.57
N VAL A 625 19.64 -6.25 -10.61
CA VAL A 625 18.97 -5.84 -11.86
C VAL A 625 18.34 -7.03 -12.56
N ARG A 626 19.03 -8.18 -12.63
CA ARG A 626 18.51 -9.39 -13.28
C ARG A 626 17.26 -9.94 -12.58
N GLU A 627 17.29 -10.07 -11.26
CA GLU A 627 16.12 -10.55 -10.51
C GLU A 627 14.97 -9.55 -10.57
N THR A 628 15.25 -8.25 -10.49
CA THR A 628 14.23 -7.19 -10.66
C THR A 628 13.58 -7.28 -12.04
N ALA A 629 14.38 -7.42 -13.10
CA ALA A 629 13.87 -7.57 -14.47
C ALA A 629 13.06 -8.86 -14.64
N LYS A 630 13.47 -9.96 -14.00
CA LYS A 630 12.73 -11.23 -14.04
C LYS A 630 11.36 -11.14 -13.38
N VAL A 631 11.29 -10.59 -12.15
CA VAL A 631 10.02 -10.42 -11.43
C VAL A 631 9.10 -9.44 -12.18
N THR A 632 9.65 -8.32 -12.65
CA THR A 632 8.89 -7.35 -13.45
C THR A 632 8.36 -7.98 -14.74
N SER A 633 9.20 -8.68 -15.50
CA SER A 633 8.79 -9.34 -16.75
C SER A 633 7.68 -10.38 -16.51
N MET A 634 7.73 -11.09 -15.38
CA MET A 634 6.67 -12.03 -14.98
C MET A 634 5.34 -11.30 -14.78
N VAL A 635 5.32 -10.20 -14.01
CA VAL A 635 4.11 -9.39 -13.78
C VAL A 635 3.54 -8.87 -15.11
N PHE A 636 4.38 -8.29 -15.96
CA PHE A 636 3.94 -7.75 -17.26
C PHE A 636 3.40 -8.83 -18.19
N THR A 637 4.02 -10.01 -18.23
CA THR A 637 3.55 -11.11 -19.09
C THR A 637 2.25 -11.70 -18.56
N ILE A 638 2.07 -11.80 -17.24
CA ILE A 638 0.80 -12.20 -16.61
C ILE A 638 -0.29 -11.19 -16.98
N LEU A 639 0.00 -9.89 -16.88
CA LEU A 639 -0.95 -8.84 -17.23
C LEU A 639 -1.38 -8.96 -18.71
N ILE A 640 -0.44 -9.12 -19.64
CA ILE A 640 -0.75 -9.31 -21.07
C ILE A 640 -1.59 -10.59 -21.28
N GLY A 641 -1.16 -11.72 -20.72
CA GLY A 641 -1.88 -12.99 -20.84
C GLY A 641 -3.29 -12.91 -20.28
N SER A 642 -3.47 -12.24 -19.13
CA SER A 642 -4.77 -12.05 -18.50
C SER A 642 -5.73 -11.23 -19.37
N GLN A 643 -5.25 -10.26 -20.16
CA GLN A 643 -6.12 -9.51 -21.06
C GLN A 643 -6.68 -10.38 -22.18
N VAL A 644 -5.85 -11.29 -22.72
CA VAL A 644 -6.30 -12.27 -23.73
C VAL A 644 -7.38 -13.17 -23.16
N LEU A 645 -7.11 -13.76 -21.98
CA LEU A 645 -8.07 -14.64 -21.31
C LEU A 645 -9.38 -13.90 -20.95
N ASN A 646 -9.27 -12.70 -20.39
CA ASN A 646 -10.42 -11.89 -19.99
C ASN A 646 -11.30 -11.56 -21.20
N LEU A 647 -10.72 -11.10 -22.32
CA LEU A 647 -11.49 -10.81 -23.53
C LEU A 647 -12.17 -12.05 -24.13
N VAL A 648 -11.53 -13.23 -24.04
CA VAL A 648 -12.16 -14.50 -24.44
C VAL A 648 -13.38 -14.77 -23.57
N VAL A 649 -13.28 -14.66 -22.24
CA VAL A 649 -14.41 -14.83 -21.31
C VAL A 649 -15.54 -13.85 -21.60
N ILE A 650 -15.22 -12.59 -21.92
CA ILE A 650 -16.21 -11.58 -22.32
C ILE A 650 -16.88 -11.95 -23.65
N SER A 651 -16.14 -12.52 -24.60
CA SER A 651 -16.63 -12.74 -25.96
C SER A 651 -17.77 -13.75 -26.07
N PHE A 652 -17.81 -14.74 -25.17
CA PHE A 652 -18.88 -15.73 -25.10
C PHE A 652 -19.89 -15.46 -23.96
N GLY A 653 -19.81 -14.30 -23.29
CA GLY A 653 -20.75 -13.90 -22.24
C GLY A 653 -20.47 -14.45 -20.84
N GLY A 654 -19.31 -15.08 -20.61
CA GLY A 654 -18.96 -15.70 -19.32
C GLY A 654 -18.87 -14.71 -18.15
N GLU A 655 -18.39 -13.48 -18.39
CA GLU A 655 -18.36 -12.44 -17.36
C GLU A 655 -19.77 -12.06 -16.91
N HIS A 656 -20.66 -11.78 -17.86
CA HIS A 656 -22.03 -11.38 -17.56
C HIS A 656 -22.81 -12.49 -16.85
N TYR A 657 -22.59 -13.75 -17.24
CA TYR A 657 -23.17 -14.91 -16.56
C TYR A 657 -22.75 -14.98 -15.08
N ILE A 658 -21.46 -14.83 -14.77
CA ILE A 658 -20.96 -14.83 -13.39
C ILE A 658 -21.53 -13.64 -12.61
N GLN A 659 -21.56 -12.45 -13.22
CA GLN A 659 -22.10 -11.25 -12.57
C GLN A 659 -23.60 -11.37 -12.29
N GLN A 660 -24.39 -11.90 -13.23
CA GLN A 660 -25.82 -12.16 -13.04
C GLN A 660 -26.07 -13.19 -11.94
N PHE A 661 -25.23 -14.24 -11.85
CA PHE A 661 -25.29 -15.20 -10.76
C PHE A 661 -25.05 -14.52 -9.40
N LEU A 662 -24.01 -13.69 -9.29
CA LEU A 662 -23.71 -12.98 -8.05
C LEU A 662 -24.79 -11.93 -7.70
N LYS A 663 -25.30 -11.18 -8.69
CA LYS A 663 -26.39 -10.21 -8.52
C LYS A 663 -27.75 -10.85 -8.22
N SER A 664 -27.90 -12.16 -8.41
CA SER A 664 -29.15 -12.87 -8.10
C SER A 664 -29.44 -12.99 -6.60
N PHE A 665 -28.40 -12.84 -5.76
CA PHE A 665 -28.55 -12.85 -4.32
C PHE A 665 -28.95 -11.46 -3.83
N ASP A 666 -30.07 -11.35 -3.11
CA ASP A 666 -30.57 -10.07 -2.58
C ASP A 666 -29.68 -9.47 -1.47
N ASN A 667 -28.83 -10.29 -0.84
CA ASN A 667 -28.00 -9.86 0.30
C ASN A 667 -26.54 -9.67 -0.13
N GLU A 668 -26.08 -8.41 -0.13
CA GLU A 668 -24.70 -8.02 -0.45
C GLU A 668 -23.65 -8.76 0.40
N LEU A 669 -23.93 -9.04 1.67
CA LEU A 669 -23.01 -9.79 2.55
C LEU A 669 -22.85 -11.24 2.08
N THR A 670 -23.92 -11.87 1.59
CA THR A 670 -23.86 -13.23 1.05
C THR A 670 -23.01 -13.25 -0.21
N VAL A 671 -23.20 -12.29 -1.12
CA VAL A 671 -22.38 -12.14 -2.33
C VAL A 671 -20.91 -11.97 -1.97
N PHE A 672 -20.62 -11.06 -1.04
CA PHE A 672 -19.26 -10.81 -0.60
C PHE A 672 -18.61 -12.05 0.02
N LEU A 673 -19.34 -12.81 0.86
CA LEU A 673 -18.85 -14.06 1.44
C LEU A 673 -18.60 -15.14 0.39
N ILE A 674 -19.49 -15.28 -0.60
CA ILE A 674 -19.31 -16.20 -1.74
C ILE A 674 -18.03 -15.83 -2.50
N VAL A 675 -17.84 -14.56 -2.83
CA VAL A 675 -16.62 -14.12 -3.53
C VAL A 675 -15.39 -14.39 -2.68
N MET A 676 -15.42 -14.07 -1.39
CA MET A 676 -14.30 -14.34 -0.49
C MET A 676 -13.95 -15.84 -0.44
N LEU A 677 -14.96 -16.72 -0.40
CA LEU A 677 -14.74 -18.16 -0.47
C LEU A 677 -14.14 -18.59 -1.81
N VAL A 678 -14.63 -18.06 -2.92
CA VAL A 678 -14.10 -18.35 -4.27
C VAL A 678 -12.65 -17.89 -4.39
N LEU A 679 -12.33 -16.66 -3.97
CA LEU A 679 -10.96 -16.14 -3.97
C LEU A 679 -10.04 -16.97 -3.08
N PHE A 680 -10.54 -17.43 -1.93
CA PHE A 680 -9.81 -18.31 -1.02
C PHE A 680 -9.51 -19.68 -1.64
N VAL A 681 -10.47 -20.31 -2.32
CA VAL A 681 -10.26 -21.62 -2.97
C VAL A 681 -9.36 -21.48 -4.20
N LEU A 682 -9.56 -20.44 -5.01
CA LEU A 682 -8.74 -20.19 -6.20
C LEU A 682 -7.28 -19.93 -5.85
N GLY A 683 -7.01 -19.24 -4.74
CA GLY A 683 -5.64 -18.94 -4.34
C GLY A 683 -4.86 -20.16 -3.82
N PHE A 684 -5.47 -21.34 -3.74
CA PHE A 684 -4.73 -22.58 -3.56
C PHE A 684 -3.92 -22.91 -4.81
N VAL A 685 -4.43 -22.58 -5.99
CA VAL A 685 -3.82 -22.98 -7.27
C VAL A 685 -3.25 -21.79 -8.03
N LEU A 686 -3.82 -20.60 -7.84
CA LEU A 686 -3.42 -19.37 -8.52
C LEU A 686 -2.62 -18.46 -7.59
N ASP A 687 -1.63 -17.78 -8.14
CA ASP A 687 -0.90 -16.72 -7.43
C ASP A 687 -1.80 -15.48 -7.27
N PHE A 688 -1.52 -14.63 -6.28
CA PHE A 688 -2.32 -13.42 -6.02
C PHE A 688 -2.33 -12.48 -7.24
N LEU A 689 -1.23 -12.41 -8.00
CA LEU A 689 -1.17 -11.61 -9.24
C LEU A 689 -2.23 -12.08 -10.25
N GLU A 690 -2.40 -13.39 -10.37
CA GLU A 690 -3.31 -14.00 -11.34
C GLU A 690 -4.75 -13.76 -10.90
N ILE A 691 -5.04 -13.89 -9.60
CA ILE A 691 -6.36 -13.62 -9.05
C ILE A 691 -6.72 -12.14 -9.22
N ILE A 692 -5.79 -11.23 -8.94
CA ILE A 692 -5.97 -9.78 -9.09
C ILE A 692 -6.27 -9.40 -10.54
N TYR A 693 -5.61 -10.01 -11.52
CA TYR A 693 -5.81 -9.65 -12.94
C TYR A 693 -6.91 -10.44 -13.66
N ILE A 694 -7.31 -11.62 -13.15
CA ILE A 694 -8.33 -12.47 -13.78
C ILE A 694 -9.66 -12.36 -13.04
N VAL A 695 -9.66 -12.64 -11.72
CA VAL A 695 -10.90 -12.82 -10.97
C VAL A 695 -11.47 -11.48 -10.54
N ILE A 696 -10.64 -10.57 -10.02
CA ILE A 696 -11.10 -9.26 -9.51
C ILE A 696 -11.81 -8.43 -10.59
N PRO A 697 -11.38 -8.37 -11.86
CA PRO A 697 -12.16 -7.67 -12.89
C PRO A 697 -13.53 -8.29 -13.15
N ILE A 698 -13.69 -9.61 -12.97
CA ILE A 698 -14.96 -10.32 -13.20
C ILE A 698 -15.93 -10.06 -12.03
N VAL A 699 -15.46 -10.18 -10.79
CA VAL A 699 -16.31 -10.06 -9.58
C VAL A 699 -16.38 -8.63 -9.03
N GLY A 700 -15.38 -7.80 -9.34
CA GLY A 700 -15.20 -6.47 -8.79
C GLY A 700 -16.33 -5.49 -9.10
N PRO A 701 -16.88 -5.44 -10.33
CA PRO A 701 -18.04 -4.60 -10.62
C PRO A 701 -19.24 -4.89 -9.70
N VAL A 702 -19.42 -6.14 -9.26
CA VAL A 702 -20.50 -6.53 -8.35
C VAL A 702 -20.20 -6.12 -6.92
N ILE A 703 -18.95 -6.25 -6.46
CA ILE A 703 -18.57 -5.96 -5.07
C ILE A 703 -18.42 -4.46 -4.84
N TYR A 704 -17.66 -3.78 -5.71
CA TYR A 704 -17.39 -2.35 -5.59
C TYR A 704 -18.56 -1.48 -6.07
N GLY A 705 -19.53 -2.06 -6.79
CA GLY A 705 -20.81 -1.42 -7.08
C GLY A 705 -21.80 -1.46 -5.91
N GLY A 706 -21.52 -2.25 -4.87
CA GLY A 706 -22.35 -2.34 -3.67
C GLY A 706 -22.23 -1.13 -2.74
N THR A 707 -22.69 -1.31 -1.49
CA THR A 707 -22.68 -0.27 -0.45
C THR A 707 -21.49 -0.32 0.50
N PHE A 708 -20.64 -1.35 0.41
CA PHE A 708 -19.50 -1.50 1.31
C PHE A 708 -18.40 -0.46 1.04
N ASP A 709 -17.73 -0.03 2.12
CA ASP A 709 -16.54 0.82 2.03
C ASP A 709 -15.47 0.10 1.18
N PRO A 710 -15.04 0.69 0.05
CA PRO A 710 -14.09 0.06 -0.86
C PRO A 710 -12.71 -0.16 -0.20
N LYS A 711 -12.33 0.66 0.79
CA LYS A 711 -11.09 0.47 1.59
C LYS A 711 -11.18 -0.86 2.33
N TRP A 712 -12.29 -1.09 3.05
CA TRP A 712 -12.51 -2.31 3.83
C TRP A 712 -12.57 -3.55 2.93
N VAL A 713 -13.34 -3.50 1.85
CA VAL A 713 -13.44 -4.59 0.86
C VAL A 713 -12.06 -4.99 0.34
N THR A 714 -11.27 -4.01 -0.08
CA THR A 714 -9.96 -4.26 -0.68
C THR A 714 -8.99 -4.91 0.31
N ILE A 715 -8.98 -4.46 1.56
CA ILE A 715 -8.14 -5.03 2.62
C ILE A 715 -8.60 -6.45 2.99
N MET A 716 -9.90 -6.71 3.05
CA MET A 716 -10.43 -8.05 3.28
C MET A 716 -9.99 -9.01 2.18
N ILE A 717 -10.07 -8.59 0.91
CA ILE A 717 -9.55 -9.37 -0.23
C ILE A 717 -8.06 -9.63 -0.06
N ALA A 718 -7.25 -8.61 0.28
CA ALA A 718 -5.80 -8.76 0.46
C ALA A 718 -5.45 -9.77 1.57
N VAL A 719 -6.09 -9.69 2.74
CA VAL A 719 -5.85 -10.62 3.86
C VAL A 719 -6.33 -12.04 3.50
N ASN A 720 -7.42 -12.16 2.74
CA ASN A 720 -7.92 -13.45 2.27
C ASN A 720 -6.97 -14.12 1.26
N LEU A 721 -6.43 -13.35 0.31
CA LEU A 721 -5.39 -13.81 -0.62
C LEU A 721 -4.15 -14.29 0.15
N GLN A 722 -3.74 -13.56 1.19
CA GLN A 722 -2.64 -13.95 2.07
C GLN A 722 -2.92 -15.26 2.82
N THR A 723 -4.16 -15.44 3.27
CA THR A 723 -4.60 -16.64 3.99
C THR A 723 -4.62 -17.86 3.09
N SER A 724 -5.14 -17.70 1.88
CA SER A 724 -5.11 -18.73 0.85
C SER A 724 -3.69 -19.17 0.52
N PHE A 725 -2.76 -18.23 0.41
CA PHE A 725 -1.36 -18.49 0.07
C PHE A 725 -0.61 -19.35 1.11
N LEU A 726 -1.13 -19.43 2.34
CA LEU A 726 -0.61 -20.23 3.45
C LEU A 726 -1.34 -21.55 3.68
N THR A 727 -2.51 -21.76 3.08
CA THR A 727 -3.40 -22.85 3.45
C THR A 727 -3.07 -24.14 2.67
N PRO A 728 -2.85 -25.29 3.34
CA PRO A 728 -2.72 -26.59 2.68
C PRO A 728 -4.01 -26.98 1.93
N PRO A 729 -3.94 -27.78 0.84
CA PRO A 729 -2.80 -28.61 0.42
C PRO A 729 -1.78 -27.90 -0.47
N PHE A 730 -2.12 -26.76 -1.07
CA PHE A 730 -1.27 -26.17 -2.11
C PHE A 730 -0.51 -24.89 -1.73
N GLY A 731 -0.82 -24.24 -0.59
CA GLY A 731 -0.27 -22.93 -0.20
C GLY A 731 1.18 -22.69 -0.66
N PHE A 732 1.36 -21.82 -1.65
CA PHE A 732 2.62 -21.62 -2.38
C PHE A 732 3.80 -21.31 -1.46
N ALA A 733 3.57 -20.55 -0.39
CA ALA A 733 4.59 -20.28 0.63
C ALA A 733 5.16 -21.58 1.23
N LEU A 734 4.32 -22.59 1.43
CA LEU A 734 4.74 -23.88 1.99
C LEU A 734 5.64 -24.65 1.01
N PHE A 735 5.35 -24.59 -0.29
CA PHE A 735 6.20 -25.22 -1.31
C PHE A 735 7.52 -24.49 -1.50
N TYR A 736 7.51 -23.16 -1.45
CA TYR A 736 8.73 -22.35 -1.47
C TYR A 736 9.64 -22.68 -0.28
N LEU A 737 9.05 -22.77 0.92
CA LEU A 737 9.78 -23.19 2.10
C LEU A 737 10.28 -24.64 1.96
N ARG A 738 9.44 -25.54 1.44
CA ARG A 738 9.81 -26.95 1.22
C ARG A 738 10.98 -27.07 0.25
N GLY A 739 11.06 -26.22 -0.77
CA GLY A 739 12.14 -26.19 -1.76
C GLY A 739 13.52 -25.89 -1.16
N VAL A 740 13.57 -25.17 -0.03
CA VAL A 740 14.81 -24.83 0.69
C VAL A 740 15.01 -25.59 2.00
N ALA A 741 13.99 -26.28 2.49
CA ALA A 741 14.06 -27.00 3.75
C ALA A 741 15.00 -28.22 3.69
N PRO A 742 15.80 -28.47 4.74
CA PRO A 742 16.69 -29.63 4.80
C PRO A 742 15.91 -30.95 4.82
N LYS A 743 16.53 -32.06 4.39
CA LYS A 743 15.89 -33.37 4.21
C LYS A 743 15.17 -33.92 5.46
N GLY A 744 15.56 -33.48 6.67
CA GLY A 744 14.91 -33.88 7.92
C GLY A 744 13.54 -33.22 8.18
N VAL A 745 13.20 -32.14 7.46
CA VAL A 745 11.92 -31.45 7.58
C VAL A 745 10.94 -32.02 6.54
N THR A 746 9.90 -32.70 7.01
CA THR A 746 8.88 -33.30 6.14
C THR A 746 7.79 -32.28 5.80
N THR A 747 7.06 -32.51 4.70
CA THR A 747 5.88 -31.71 4.34
C THR A 747 4.82 -31.73 5.46
N GLY A 748 4.70 -32.87 6.16
CA GLY A 748 3.80 -32.99 7.32
C GLY A 748 4.18 -32.07 8.48
N HIS A 749 5.48 -31.83 8.72
CA HIS A 749 5.93 -30.85 9.71
C HIS A 749 5.55 -29.41 9.30
N ILE A 750 5.70 -29.08 8.02
CA ILE A 750 5.34 -27.76 7.48
C ILE A 750 3.83 -27.52 7.61
N TYR A 751 2.99 -28.49 7.24
CA TYR A 751 1.54 -28.36 7.31
C TYR A 751 1.03 -28.24 8.75
N ARG A 752 1.56 -29.06 9.67
CA ARG A 752 1.22 -28.94 11.10
C ARG A 752 1.74 -27.63 11.70
N GLY A 753 2.89 -27.17 11.22
CA GLY A 753 3.50 -25.90 11.63
C GLY A 753 2.66 -24.69 11.25
N VAL A 754 2.10 -24.66 10.04
CA VAL A 754 1.34 -23.50 9.54
C VAL A 754 -0.12 -23.48 10.02
N ALA A 755 -0.73 -24.62 10.33
CA ALA A 755 -2.15 -24.69 10.70
C ALA A 755 -2.58 -23.68 11.80
N PRO A 756 -1.81 -23.46 12.89
CA PRO A 756 -2.13 -22.44 13.88
C PRO A 756 -2.07 -21.00 13.32
N PHE A 757 -1.16 -20.72 12.39
CA PHE A 757 -1.03 -19.40 11.76
C PHE A 757 -2.18 -19.13 10.78
N VAL A 758 -2.62 -20.16 10.04
CA VAL A 758 -3.84 -20.07 9.22
C VAL A 758 -5.05 -19.78 10.10
N LEU A 759 -5.18 -20.46 11.25
CA LEU A 759 -6.26 -20.18 12.20
C LEU A 759 -6.20 -18.73 12.71
N ILE A 760 -5.01 -18.21 13.03
CA ILE A 760 -4.82 -16.81 13.43
C ILE A 760 -5.23 -15.86 12.31
N GLN A 761 -4.96 -16.18 11.05
CA GLN A 761 -5.40 -15.36 9.92
C GLN A 761 -6.92 -15.37 9.75
N VAL A 762 -7.56 -16.53 9.88
CA VAL A 762 -9.03 -16.64 9.85
C VAL A 762 -9.65 -15.85 11.01
N VAL A 763 -9.06 -15.92 12.21
CA VAL A 763 -9.46 -15.08 13.35
C VAL A 763 -9.23 -13.61 13.06
N GLY A 764 -8.09 -13.25 12.45
CA GLY A 764 -7.78 -11.89 12.02
C GLY A 764 -8.81 -11.36 11.02
N LEU A 765 -9.18 -12.16 10.02
CA LEU A 765 -10.24 -11.84 9.06
C LEU A 765 -11.59 -11.67 9.76
N GLY A 766 -11.91 -12.52 10.74
CA GLY A 766 -13.09 -12.37 11.59
C GLY A 766 -13.07 -11.10 12.45
N LEU A 767 -11.90 -10.68 12.96
CA LEU A 767 -11.75 -9.43 13.70
C LEU A 767 -11.95 -8.22 12.78
N LEU A 768 -11.39 -8.22 11.58
CA LEU A 768 -11.60 -7.16 10.59
C LEU A 768 -13.06 -7.10 10.11
N TRP A 769 -13.73 -8.25 10.10
CA TRP A 769 -15.17 -8.35 9.83
C TRP A 769 -16.01 -7.73 10.94
N MET A 770 -15.71 -8.08 12.20
CA MET A 770 -16.46 -7.56 13.36
C MET A 770 -16.16 -6.09 13.68
N PHE A 771 -14.95 -5.63 13.36
CA PHE A 771 -14.46 -4.28 13.65
C PHE A 771 -13.89 -3.62 12.38
N PRO A 772 -14.74 -3.17 11.43
CA PRO A 772 -14.30 -2.48 10.22
C PRO A 772 -13.45 -1.23 10.50
N ALA A 773 -13.67 -0.59 11.66
CA ALA A 773 -12.91 0.57 12.12
C ALA A 773 -11.40 0.34 12.18
N ILE A 774 -10.92 -0.91 12.32
CA ILE A 774 -9.48 -1.22 12.28
C ILE A 774 -8.88 -0.84 10.92
N VAL A 775 -9.67 -0.92 9.85
CA VAL A 775 -9.25 -0.58 8.49
C VAL A 775 -9.45 0.91 8.20
N THR A 776 -10.53 1.52 8.71
CA THR A 776 -10.90 2.90 8.35
C THR A 776 -10.24 3.97 9.23
N ILE A 777 -9.86 3.66 10.48
CA ILE A 777 -9.38 4.66 11.45
C ILE A 777 -8.15 5.45 10.98
N VAL A 778 -7.17 4.80 10.35
CA VAL A 778 -5.94 5.49 9.91
C VAL A 778 -6.23 6.41 8.72
N PRO A 779 -6.95 5.95 7.67
CA PRO A 779 -7.44 6.85 6.61
C PRO A 779 -8.26 8.04 7.13
N ASP A 780 -9.17 7.80 8.08
CA ASP A 780 -10.09 8.84 8.55
C ASP A 780 -9.37 9.89 9.43
N LEU A 781 -8.26 9.52 10.08
CA LEU A 781 -7.42 10.43 10.86
C LEU A 781 -6.43 11.25 10.01
N ILE A 782 -6.09 10.75 8.82
CA ILE A 782 -5.14 11.41 7.89
C ILE A 782 -5.83 11.55 6.53
N PRO A 783 -6.87 12.40 6.42
CA PRO A 783 -7.52 12.65 5.14
C PRO A 783 -6.52 13.26 4.15
N ASN A 784 -6.47 12.68 2.95
CA ASN A 784 -5.58 13.09 1.84
C ASN A 784 -6.20 14.22 1.02
#